data_AF-A0A5J4XGR7-F1
#
_entry.id   AF-A0A5J4XGR7-F1
#
_cell.length_a   1.000
_cell.length_b   1.000
_cell.length_c   1.000
_cell.angle_alpha   90.00
_cell.angle_beta   90.00
_cell.angle_gamma   90.00
#
_symmetry.space_group_name_H-M   'P 1'
#
loop_
_entity.id
_entity.type
_entity.pdbx_description
1 polymer ?
#
loop_
_entity_poly.entity_id
_entity_poly.type
_entity_poly.pdbx_seq_one_letter_code
_entity_poly.pdbx_strand_id
1 'polypeptide(L)'
;MGSVEAPRVYNVNVGVLGHVDSGKTSLVAALSTTLSTAALDKHPQSKERGITLDLGFSSFAMPMPDHLQHLPYDELQVTLVDCPGHASLIKTIIGGAQIINMMLLVVDVTRGIQTQTAECLVVGELATKDMVVVLNKVDQLPEEGRSKVINKAKKRLRQTLGSTKFAGCAMVPTAVKPGNADMPSQTQGIEEVIREIVKCVSPHPLQPSGPFKFAIDHCFAIRGQGTVLTGTVLSGAAKVGDAIELPELKVSKKIKSMQMFKRPVQSCQQGDRVGICVTQLDAALVERGVACTPGALPTFTGAIAAVDKIRFFVGQMPSRLKVHITIGHQTVMGEILFFGLPDGAKEQSSGGLESVMTRINSLTTKDSPQQFDTKREYVYQSELFGLEGRPLDPLARNHLLNHPDSDASSSGKGEGGGVHYGPQWGLLTLNQPITASKDSVLIGSRLDASQEAATCRLAFYGRLLKLLNPTDSQMLQQLKIYKLKQKQGSIDRISSDGTSAVCKGMFKKETDLSLFSGMQVTTGNGDMGSIEGSFGKSGKFKVQFPKGISIPASGSNTIQLTFKKHSTNLSASVVDTPTHEALTAEGVEADLHKKCLQAAIDLQEHGWAIVEGVLSQAECDQYVESLWDWLEGLGTGIQRSDPVSWTPDRWPPTYRGILNTLEIAHQAFVWRVRKQKRVCKVFELMLGTNELMTSFDAINVLAPHNEAPPAGWLHVDQTPLRPHFACLQGLVNLVNVSAETSGTLMVKDKSHKMHQDFFHTVSKLSPEQLADVPDHYQFTPAQLPYWDQFDTVKLKGGAGSLFLWDSRTTHSNTYSDKIKSWRHVVYTCYQPRGMASVRDLELKAQAWDRYQITTHLPAENIRVYDENFAKLWPNEAKVLDTHQPDYQINRDRQTIEDKDVLRLAGVQEYPEGEVTRRTPWVQTPVTELQNALQQMHK
;
A
#
# COMPACT_ATOMS: atom_id res chain seq x y z
N MET A 1 9.30 59.32 -26.64
CA MET A 1 8.44 58.85 -25.54
C MET A 1 9.13 57.65 -24.93
N GLY A 2 9.68 57.78 -23.73
CA GLY A 2 10.39 56.70 -23.06
C GLY A 2 9.46 55.51 -22.88
N SER A 3 9.93 54.32 -23.24
CA SER A 3 9.29 53.06 -22.86
C SER A 3 9.15 53.06 -21.34
N VAL A 4 7.94 53.23 -20.84
CA VAL A 4 7.64 53.07 -19.41
C VAL A 4 7.99 51.62 -19.09
N GLU A 5 9.14 51.40 -18.43
CA GLU A 5 9.49 50.09 -17.91
C GLU A 5 8.34 49.64 -16.99
N ALA A 6 7.86 48.43 -17.20
CA ALA A 6 6.79 47.87 -16.37
C ALA A 6 7.27 47.79 -14.91
N PRO A 7 6.42 48.10 -13.92
CA PRO A 7 6.80 48.04 -12.52
C PRO A 7 7.29 46.63 -12.17
N ARG A 8 8.37 46.56 -11.38
CA ARG A 8 8.94 45.30 -10.90
C ARG A 8 8.05 44.78 -9.77
N VAL A 9 7.50 43.59 -9.96
CA VAL A 9 6.54 43.00 -9.03
C VAL A 9 7.21 41.95 -8.16
N TYR A 10 7.01 42.03 -6.85
CA TYR A 10 7.34 40.96 -5.91
C TYR A 10 6.10 40.09 -5.69
N ASN A 11 6.12 38.84 -6.16
CA ASN A 11 4.99 37.92 -6.01
C ASN A 11 5.15 37.05 -4.76
N VAL A 12 4.06 36.93 -3.98
CA VAL A 12 3.94 36.04 -2.83
C VAL A 12 2.70 35.16 -2.99
N ASN A 13 2.86 33.86 -2.81
CA ASN A 13 1.75 32.91 -2.92
C ASN A 13 1.15 32.64 -1.53
N VAL A 14 -0.14 32.93 -1.37
CA VAL A 14 -0.89 32.74 -0.13
C VAL A 14 -1.94 31.65 -0.35
N GLY A 15 -1.78 30.52 0.34
CA GLY A 15 -2.71 29.40 0.26
C GLY A 15 -3.95 29.63 1.11
N VAL A 16 -5.14 29.37 0.56
CA VAL A 16 -6.40 29.45 1.30
C VAL A 16 -6.92 28.04 1.54
N LEU A 17 -6.83 27.59 2.80
CA LEU A 17 -7.14 26.23 3.24
C LEU A 17 -8.23 26.25 4.32
N GLY A 18 -8.96 25.16 4.47
CA GLY A 18 -10.09 25.07 5.40
C GLY A 18 -11.13 24.03 4.97
N HIS A 19 -12.05 23.70 5.87
CA HIS A 19 -13.08 22.68 5.63
C HIS A 19 -14.00 23.02 4.45
N VAL A 20 -14.71 22.03 3.89
CA VAL A 20 -15.82 22.25 2.95
C VAL A 20 -16.81 23.27 3.55
N ASP A 21 -17.33 24.17 2.71
CA ASP A 21 -18.27 25.24 3.10
C ASP A 21 -17.79 26.24 4.16
N SER A 22 -16.50 26.29 4.50
CA SER A 22 -15.95 27.35 5.37
C SER A 22 -15.93 28.74 4.70
N GLY A 23 -16.13 28.81 3.38
CA GLY A 23 -16.17 30.05 2.60
C GLY A 23 -14.83 30.49 2.01
N LYS A 24 -13.93 29.54 1.72
CA LYS A 24 -12.62 29.79 1.07
C LYS A 24 -12.74 30.57 -0.24
N THR A 25 -13.51 30.05 -1.20
CA THR A 25 -13.69 30.67 -2.52
C THR A 25 -14.38 32.04 -2.42
N SER A 26 -15.34 32.19 -1.49
CA SER A 26 -15.96 33.49 -1.21
C SER A 26 -14.94 34.50 -0.68
N LEU A 27 -14.06 34.08 0.22
CA LEU A 27 -12.96 34.92 0.74
C LEU A 27 -11.97 35.30 -0.37
N VAL A 28 -11.59 34.35 -1.22
CA VAL A 28 -10.69 34.60 -2.37
C VAL A 28 -11.33 35.60 -3.33
N ALA A 29 -12.61 35.44 -3.66
CA ALA A 29 -13.34 36.37 -4.51
C ALA A 29 -13.42 37.79 -3.91
N ALA A 30 -13.58 37.91 -2.59
CA ALA A 30 -13.61 39.19 -1.90
C ALA A 30 -12.24 39.88 -1.81
N LEU A 31 -11.15 39.12 -1.77
CA LEU A 31 -9.78 39.66 -1.71
C LEU A 31 -9.21 40.02 -3.10
N SER A 32 -9.71 39.40 -4.17
CA SER A 32 -9.07 39.46 -5.49
C SER A 32 -9.48 40.68 -6.31
N THR A 33 -8.51 41.37 -6.91
CA THR A 33 -8.77 42.43 -7.93
C THR A 33 -8.63 41.90 -9.35
N THR A 34 -7.79 40.87 -9.55
CA THR A 34 -7.58 40.20 -10.83
C THR A 34 -7.94 38.73 -10.70
N LEU A 35 -9.00 38.32 -11.38
CA LEU A 35 -9.37 36.91 -11.52
C LEU A 35 -8.59 36.32 -12.71
N SER A 36 -7.75 35.32 -12.48
CA SER A 36 -7.14 34.52 -13.54
C SER A 36 -7.57 33.06 -13.43
N THR A 37 -7.45 32.33 -14.55
CA THR A 37 -7.68 30.88 -14.72
C THR A 37 -8.42 30.15 -13.58
N ALA A 38 -9.68 29.79 -13.87
CA ALA A 38 -10.54 28.91 -13.07
C ALA A 38 -11.00 29.40 -11.68
N ALA A 39 -10.74 30.66 -11.31
CA ALA A 39 -11.23 31.24 -10.04
C ALA A 39 -12.77 31.22 -9.84
N LEU A 40 -13.53 30.99 -10.91
CA LEU A 40 -14.97 30.73 -10.90
C LEU A 40 -15.25 29.50 -11.77
N ASP A 41 -15.13 28.32 -11.17
CA ASP A 41 -15.63 27.01 -11.59
C ASP A 41 -16.00 26.90 -13.08
N LYS A 42 -15.02 26.64 -13.95
CA LYS A 42 -15.27 26.42 -15.38
C LYS A 42 -15.89 25.04 -15.67
N HIS A 43 -15.71 24.09 -14.76
CA HIS A 43 -16.14 22.70 -14.92
C HIS A 43 -17.64 22.56 -14.60
N PRO A 44 -18.47 21.96 -15.49
CA PRO A 44 -19.92 21.86 -15.32
C PRO A 44 -20.35 21.25 -13.98
N GLN A 45 -19.68 20.18 -13.55
CA GLN A 45 -19.93 19.53 -12.25
C GLN A 45 -19.58 20.42 -11.04
N SER A 46 -18.62 21.33 -11.19
CA SER A 46 -18.20 22.26 -10.12
C SER A 46 -19.26 23.33 -9.91
N LYS A 47 -19.85 23.86 -11.00
CA LYS A 47 -20.98 24.79 -10.96
C LYS A 47 -22.27 24.15 -10.43
N GLU A 48 -22.56 22.90 -10.81
CA GLU A 48 -23.74 22.18 -10.31
C GLU A 48 -23.65 21.84 -8.82
N ARG A 49 -22.45 21.58 -8.31
CA ARG A 49 -22.23 21.16 -6.91
C ARG A 49 -21.76 22.27 -5.98
N GLY A 50 -21.31 23.42 -6.50
CA GLY A 50 -20.81 24.55 -5.72
C GLY A 50 -19.54 24.26 -4.92
N ILE A 51 -18.67 23.36 -5.40
CA ILE A 51 -17.44 22.92 -4.71
C ILE A 51 -16.20 23.16 -5.57
N THR A 52 -15.10 23.62 -4.98
CA THR A 52 -13.81 23.75 -5.65
C THR A 52 -13.17 22.38 -5.89
N LEU A 53 -13.01 21.98 -7.15
CA LEU A 53 -12.43 20.67 -7.54
C LEU A 53 -10.91 20.72 -7.85
N ASP A 54 -10.36 21.91 -8.12
CA ASP A 54 -8.96 22.14 -8.49
C ASP A 54 -8.39 23.38 -7.77
N LEU A 55 -7.07 23.59 -7.79
CA LEU A 55 -6.42 24.80 -7.30
C LEU A 55 -6.89 26.01 -8.12
N GLY A 56 -7.64 26.89 -7.48
CA GLY A 56 -8.01 28.19 -8.03
C GLY A 56 -6.89 29.20 -7.81
N PHE A 57 -6.63 30.07 -8.79
CA PHE A 57 -5.59 31.09 -8.67
C PHE A 57 -6.16 32.46 -8.93
N SER A 58 -6.07 33.35 -7.95
CA SER A 58 -6.46 34.76 -8.10
C SER A 58 -5.38 35.66 -7.52
N SER A 59 -5.40 36.95 -7.82
CA SER A 59 -4.43 37.87 -7.24
C SER A 59 -4.98 39.25 -6.96
N PHE A 60 -4.31 39.95 -6.05
CA PHE A 60 -4.40 41.39 -5.89
C PHE A 60 -2.99 41.98 -5.79
N ALA A 61 -2.86 43.24 -6.18
CA ALA A 61 -1.60 43.98 -6.14
C ALA A 61 -1.78 45.23 -5.27
N MET A 62 -0.71 45.62 -4.60
CA MET A 62 -0.67 46.82 -3.77
C MET A 62 0.73 47.46 -3.80
N PRO A 63 0.85 48.76 -3.47
CA PRO A 63 2.14 49.40 -3.31
C PRO A 63 3.02 48.66 -2.30
N MET A 64 4.33 48.69 -2.51
CA MET A 64 5.27 47.96 -1.67
C MET A 64 5.19 48.43 -0.20
N PRO A 65 4.91 47.53 0.77
CA PRO A 65 4.83 47.88 2.18
C PRO A 65 6.16 48.40 2.75
N ASP A 66 6.10 49.31 3.73
CA ASP A 66 7.28 49.99 4.31
C ASP A 66 8.40 49.01 4.74
N HIS A 67 8.03 47.90 5.38
CA HIS A 67 9.00 46.90 5.84
C HIS A 67 9.66 46.09 4.72
N LEU A 68 9.16 46.15 3.48
CA LEU A 68 9.70 45.46 2.31
C LEU A 68 10.30 46.42 1.25
N GLN A 69 10.21 47.74 1.43
CA GLN A 69 10.73 48.74 0.49
C GLN A 69 12.25 48.64 0.22
N HIS A 70 13.00 47.95 1.09
CA HIS A 70 14.42 47.67 0.89
C HIS A 70 14.69 46.68 -0.26
N LEU A 71 13.67 45.96 -0.75
CA LEU A 71 13.78 45.05 -1.88
C LEU A 71 13.71 45.80 -3.22
N PRO A 72 14.32 45.29 -4.30
CA PRO A 72 14.38 45.97 -5.60
C PRO A 72 13.08 45.83 -6.42
N TYR A 73 11.92 46.02 -5.78
CA TYR A 73 10.59 45.88 -6.36
C TYR A 73 9.70 47.08 -6.04
N ASP A 74 8.79 47.40 -6.95
CA ASP A 74 7.95 48.60 -6.88
C ASP A 74 6.54 48.27 -6.31
N GLU A 75 6.05 47.06 -6.54
CA GLU A 75 4.73 46.59 -6.08
C GLU A 75 4.79 45.19 -5.43
N LEU A 76 3.95 44.97 -4.42
CA LEU A 76 3.69 43.66 -3.83
C LEU A 76 2.46 43.04 -4.50
N GLN A 77 2.60 41.84 -5.01
CA GLN A 77 1.49 41.04 -5.53
C GLN A 77 1.26 39.81 -4.66
N VAL A 78 0.02 39.62 -4.26
CA VAL A 78 -0.41 38.44 -3.50
C VAL A 78 -1.21 37.55 -4.44
N THR A 79 -0.68 36.37 -4.74
CA THR A 79 -1.38 35.31 -5.48
C THR A 79 -2.06 34.38 -4.49
N LEU A 80 -3.39 34.39 -4.48
CA LEU A 80 -4.22 33.52 -3.67
C LEU A 80 -4.38 32.16 -4.36
N VAL A 81 -3.99 31.10 -3.64
CA VAL A 81 -4.12 29.71 -4.07
C VAL A 81 -5.30 29.08 -3.33
N ASP A 82 -6.47 29.06 -3.97
CA ASP A 82 -7.70 28.45 -3.42
C ASP A 82 -7.55 26.92 -3.45
N CYS A 83 -7.39 26.32 -2.28
CA CYS A 83 -7.25 24.87 -2.16
C CYS A 83 -8.62 24.20 -2.01
N PRO A 84 -8.85 23.05 -2.67
CA PRO A 84 -10.09 22.33 -2.52
C PRO A 84 -10.33 21.91 -1.06
N GLY A 85 -11.59 21.94 -0.63
CA GLY A 85 -11.96 21.51 0.73
C GLY A 85 -12.22 20.01 0.84
N HIS A 86 -12.56 19.33 -0.26
CA HIS A 86 -13.08 17.96 -0.19
C HIS A 86 -11.99 16.95 0.21
N ALA A 87 -12.37 15.95 1.01
CA ALA A 87 -11.46 14.94 1.55
C ALA A 87 -10.72 14.14 0.46
N SER A 88 -11.35 13.91 -0.70
CA SER A 88 -10.74 13.21 -1.84
C SER A 88 -9.63 13.99 -2.54
N LEU A 89 -9.49 15.29 -2.27
CA LEU A 89 -8.58 16.20 -2.98
C LEU A 89 -7.31 16.52 -2.19
N ILE A 90 -7.01 15.75 -1.14
CA ILE A 90 -5.82 15.97 -0.30
C ILE A 90 -4.51 15.92 -1.10
N LYS A 91 -4.43 15.08 -2.15
CA LYS A 91 -3.26 15.01 -3.06
C LYS A 91 -3.00 16.36 -3.73
N THR A 92 -4.07 17.03 -4.17
CA THR A 92 -4.03 18.38 -4.76
C THR A 92 -3.56 19.42 -3.76
N ILE A 93 -4.04 19.34 -2.51
CA ILE A 93 -3.64 20.25 -1.43
C ILE A 93 -2.14 20.11 -1.10
N ILE A 94 -1.61 18.88 -1.07
CA ILE A 94 -0.19 18.61 -0.82
C ILE A 94 0.69 19.15 -1.95
N GLY A 95 0.26 19.00 -3.22
CA GLY A 95 0.94 19.60 -4.36
C GLY A 95 0.97 21.13 -4.28
N GLY A 96 -0.15 21.74 -3.88
CA GLY A 96 -0.26 23.19 -3.63
C GLY A 96 0.59 23.67 -2.45
N ALA A 97 0.79 22.85 -1.43
CA ALA A 97 1.59 23.19 -0.24
C ALA A 97 3.01 23.65 -0.59
N GLN A 98 3.60 23.13 -1.68
CA GLN A 98 4.98 23.46 -2.06
C GLN A 98 5.15 24.84 -2.68
N ILE A 99 4.08 25.40 -3.24
CA ILE A 99 4.07 26.72 -3.87
C ILE A 99 3.66 27.82 -2.88
N ILE A 100 3.12 27.46 -1.72
CA ILE A 100 2.55 28.38 -0.73
C ILE A 100 3.63 28.95 0.18
N ASN A 101 3.73 30.28 0.26
CA ASN A 101 4.62 30.98 1.18
C ASN A 101 3.95 31.27 2.53
N MET A 102 2.63 31.45 2.56
CA MET A 102 1.82 31.74 3.76
C MET A 102 0.45 31.08 3.63
N MET A 103 -0.13 30.67 4.76
CA MET A 103 -1.45 30.03 4.77
C MET A 103 -2.52 30.90 5.45
N LEU A 104 -3.69 30.99 4.82
CA LEU A 104 -4.94 31.39 5.46
C LEU A 104 -5.71 30.13 5.83
N LEU A 105 -5.98 29.95 7.12
CA LEU A 105 -6.86 28.89 7.60
C LEU A 105 -8.26 29.46 7.83
N VAL A 106 -9.19 29.15 6.92
CA VAL A 106 -10.59 29.58 7.00
C VAL A 106 -11.38 28.60 7.87
N VAL A 107 -11.97 29.12 8.94
CA VAL A 107 -12.74 28.36 9.93
C VAL A 107 -14.14 28.96 10.03
N ASP A 108 -15.16 28.12 9.91
CA ASP A 108 -16.53 28.51 10.19
C ASP A 108 -16.69 28.73 11.72
N VAL A 109 -16.99 29.96 12.12
CA VAL A 109 -17.11 30.32 13.55
C VAL A 109 -18.20 29.55 14.28
N THR A 110 -19.23 29.07 13.57
CA THR A 110 -20.35 28.33 14.14
C THR A 110 -19.98 26.87 14.43
N ARG A 111 -19.11 26.28 13.60
CA ARG A 111 -18.73 24.86 13.67
C ARG A 111 -17.39 24.62 14.35
N GLY A 112 -16.47 25.58 14.29
CA GLY A 112 -15.13 25.46 14.85
C GLY A 112 -14.24 24.49 14.07
N ILE A 113 -13.41 23.71 14.79
CA ILE A 113 -12.44 22.77 14.18
C ILE A 113 -13.17 21.52 13.70
N GLN A 114 -13.00 21.19 12.42
CA GLN A 114 -13.55 20.00 11.78
C GLN A 114 -12.43 19.08 11.29
N THR A 115 -12.76 17.87 10.82
CA THR A 115 -11.79 16.84 10.41
C THR A 115 -10.73 17.36 9.42
N GLN A 116 -11.18 18.09 8.38
CA GLN A 116 -10.28 18.66 7.38
C GLN A 116 -9.48 19.85 7.91
N THR A 117 -9.96 20.56 8.93
CA THR A 117 -9.18 21.63 9.58
C THR A 117 -7.89 21.08 10.18
N ALA A 118 -7.92 19.86 10.75
CA ALA A 118 -6.73 19.18 11.25
C ALA A 118 -5.78 18.76 10.13
N GLU A 119 -6.30 18.24 9.01
CA GLU A 119 -5.49 17.91 7.82
C GLU A 119 -4.83 19.17 7.22
N CYS A 120 -5.59 20.27 7.10
CA CYS A 120 -5.07 21.56 6.64
C CYS A 120 -3.98 22.11 7.57
N LEU A 121 -4.13 21.93 8.89
CA LEU A 121 -3.12 22.36 9.86
C LEU A 121 -1.80 21.61 9.68
N VAL A 122 -1.86 20.30 9.45
CA VAL A 122 -0.67 19.48 9.13
C VAL A 122 -0.02 19.94 7.82
N VAL A 123 -0.83 20.19 6.79
CA VAL A 123 -0.30 20.71 5.52
C VAL A 123 0.34 22.09 5.71
N GLY A 124 -0.28 22.98 6.49
CA GLY A 124 0.29 24.28 6.84
C GLY A 124 1.64 24.13 7.54
N GLU A 125 1.73 23.20 8.49
CA GLU A 125 2.99 22.87 9.17
C GLU A 125 4.08 22.42 8.20
N LEU A 126 3.73 21.79 7.09
CA LEU A 126 4.69 21.38 6.06
C LEU A 126 5.02 22.50 5.06
N ALA A 127 4.06 23.36 4.75
CA ALA A 127 4.15 24.36 3.70
C ALA A 127 4.89 25.63 4.12
N THR A 128 4.51 26.21 5.27
CA THR A 128 4.82 27.62 5.57
C THR A 128 5.08 27.86 7.04
N LYS A 129 5.93 28.83 7.39
CA LYS A 129 6.14 29.30 8.77
C LYS A 129 5.01 30.20 9.27
N ASP A 130 4.32 30.88 8.36
CA ASP A 130 3.36 31.94 8.69
C ASP A 130 1.92 31.52 8.35
N MET A 131 1.01 31.74 9.29
CA MET A 131 -0.41 31.45 9.12
C MET A 131 -1.26 32.56 9.72
N VAL A 132 -2.39 32.87 9.08
CA VAL A 132 -3.46 33.72 9.61
C VAL A 132 -4.75 32.90 9.65
N VAL A 133 -5.45 32.94 10.79
CA VAL A 133 -6.75 32.26 10.92
C VAL A 133 -7.86 33.26 10.61
N VAL A 134 -8.72 32.89 9.66
CA VAL A 134 -9.89 33.68 9.27
C VAL A 134 -11.14 33.00 9.83
N LEU A 135 -11.77 33.63 10.82
CA LEU A 135 -13.02 33.15 11.43
C LEU A 135 -14.21 33.69 10.63
N ASN A 136 -14.66 32.93 9.64
CA ASN A 136 -15.70 33.36 8.71
C ASN A 136 -17.12 33.07 9.25
N LYS A 137 -18.12 33.66 8.59
CA LYS A 137 -19.57 33.55 8.89
C LYS A 137 -20.00 34.15 10.22
N VAL A 138 -19.34 35.21 10.65
CA VAL A 138 -19.70 35.95 11.88
C VAL A 138 -21.11 36.56 11.81
N ASP A 139 -21.62 36.80 10.61
CA ASP A 139 -22.98 37.27 10.35
C ASP A 139 -24.08 36.26 10.75
N GLN A 140 -23.76 34.97 10.78
CA GLN A 140 -24.71 33.92 11.19
C GLN A 140 -24.91 33.86 12.72
N LEU A 141 -24.07 34.56 13.48
CA LEU A 141 -24.19 34.65 14.93
C LEU A 141 -25.19 35.74 15.32
N PRO A 142 -26.10 35.49 16.28
CA PRO A 142 -26.98 36.52 16.85
C PRO A 142 -26.16 37.71 17.35
N GLU A 143 -26.63 38.94 17.09
CA GLU A 143 -25.94 40.15 17.58
C GLU A 143 -25.75 40.13 19.10
N GLU A 144 -26.77 39.63 19.81
CA GLU A 144 -26.74 39.42 21.24
C GLU A 144 -25.84 38.22 21.58
N GLY A 145 -24.60 38.50 21.97
CA GLY A 145 -23.63 37.47 22.38
C GLY A 145 -22.59 37.06 21.33
N ARG A 146 -22.65 37.62 20.11
CA ARG A 146 -21.66 37.40 19.02
C ARG A 146 -20.21 37.44 19.52
N SER A 147 -19.83 38.51 20.22
CA SER A 147 -18.47 38.71 20.74
C SER A 147 -18.03 37.61 21.74
N LYS A 148 -18.97 37.08 22.54
CA LYS A 148 -18.68 35.98 23.49
C LYS A 148 -18.38 34.69 22.75
N VAL A 149 -19.15 34.37 21.70
CA VAL A 149 -18.94 33.16 20.88
C VAL A 149 -17.62 33.24 20.12
N ILE A 150 -17.31 34.39 19.51
CA ILE A 150 -16.02 34.61 18.82
C ILE A 150 -14.84 34.42 19.79
N ASN A 151 -14.90 35.00 20.99
CA ASN A 151 -13.83 34.86 21.98
C ASN A 151 -13.67 33.41 22.46
N LYS A 152 -14.78 32.67 22.61
CA LYS A 152 -14.76 31.24 22.93
C LYS A 152 -14.11 30.42 21.81
N ALA A 153 -14.44 30.70 20.55
CA ALA A 153 -13.84 30.07 19.38
C ALA A 153 -12.33 30.35 19.30
N LYS A 154 -11.92 31.63 19.45
CA LYS A 154 -10.50 32.04 19.52
C LYS A 154 -9.75 31.30 20.63
N LYS A 155 -10.33 31.18 21.82
CA LYS A 155 -9.70 30.45 22.94
C LYS A 155 -9.49 28.96 22.62
N ARG A 156 -10.49 28.29 22.06
CA ARG A 156 -10.38 26.87 21.63
C ARG A 156 -9.32 26.69 20.55
N LEU A 157 -9.31 27.54 19.53
CA LEU A 157 -8.30 27.48 18.47
C LEU A 157 -6.90 27.74 19.02
N ARG A 158 -6.71 28.71 19.92
CA ARG A 158 -5.40 28.94 20.57
C ARG A 158 -4.91 27.73 21.35
N GLN A 159 -5.81 27.00 22.03
CA GLN A 159 -5.45 25.77 22.72
C GLN A 159 -4.97 24.69 21.74
N THR A 160 -5.66 24.49 20.61
CA THR A 160 -5.23 23.53 19.59
C THR A 160 -3.96 23.94 18.86
N LEU A 161 -3.79 25.23 18.58
CA LEU A 161 -2.61 25.77 17.90
C LEU A 161 -1.38 25.88 18.81
N GLY A 162 -1.57 25.87 20.13
CA GLY A 162 -0.48 25.90 21.11
C GLY A 162 0.51 24.73 20.97
N SER A 163 0.07 23.58 20.45
CA SER A 163 0.92 22.43 20.16
C SER A 163 1.53 22.44 18.74
N THR A 164 1.48 23.59 18.04
CA THR A 164 1.93 23.75 16.65
C THR A 164 2.89 24.93 16.55
N LYS A 165 3.58 25.07 15.42
CA LYS A 165 4.40 26.26 15.14
C LYS A 165 3.60 27.57 14.96
N PHE A 166 2.27 27.48 14.92
CA PHE A 166 1.36 28.61 14.73
C PHE A 166 0.71 29.11 16.03
N ALA A 167 1.28 28.79 17.20
CA ALA A 167 0.72 29.18 18.49
C ALA A 167 0.43 30.69 18.63
N GLY A 168 1.22 31.53 17.96
CA GLY A 168 1.12 33.00 17.98
C GLY A 168 0.34 33.64 16.82
N CYS A 169 -0.35 32.86 15.97
CA CYS A 169 -0.97 33.40 14.76
C CYS A 169 -2.10 34.41 15.03
N ALA A 170 -2.28 35.33 14.09
CA ALA A 170 -3.40 36.28 14.10
C ALA A 170 -4.73 35.56 13.82
N MET A 171 -5.80 36.02 14.46
CA MET A 171 -7.15 35.47 14.31
C MET A 171 -8.15 36.59 14.00
N VAL A 172 -8.55 36.71 12.74
CA VAL A 172 -9.39 37.80 12.23
C VAL A 172 -10.82 37.30 12.01
N PRO A 173 -11.83 37.90 12.67
CA PRO A 173 -13.24 37.61 12.41
C PRO A 173 -13.71 38.29 11.11
N THR A 174 -14.36 37.52 10.24
CA THR A 174 -14.88 38.01 8.96
C THR A 174 -16.30 37.52 8.69
N ALA A 175 -16.99 38.26 7.83
CA ALA A 175 -18.24 37.82 7.23
C ALA A 175 -18.16 38.12 5.74
N VAL A 176 -18.14 37.08 4.92
CA VAL A 176 -18.05 37.20 3.46
C VAL A 176 -19.28 36.56 2.84
N LYS A 177 -20.21 37.38 2.35
CA LYS A 177 -21.33 36.91 1.53
C LYS A 177 -20.98 37.06 0.05
N PRO A 178 -21.15 36.02 -0.78
CA PRO A 178 -21.06 36.17 -2.23
C PRO A 178 -22.07 37.22 -2.70
N GLY A 179 -21.62 38.19 -3.49
CA GLY A 179 -22.50 39.13 -4.19
C GLY A 179 -22.97 38.53 -5.52
N ASN A 180 -24.15 38.94 -5.99
CA ASN A 180 -24.61 38.70 -7.35
C ASN A 180 -24.57 40.02 -8.13
N ALA A 181 -24.74 39.97 -9.46
CA ALA A 181 -24.69 41.16 -10.33
C ALA A 181 -25.62 42.32 -9.88
N ASP A 182 -26.70 42.02 -9.15
CA ASP A 182 -27.70 42.99 -8.69
C ASP A 182 -27.54 43.46 -7.23
N MET A 183 -26.61 42.88 -6.45
CA MET A 183 -26.40 43.24 -5.03
C MET A 183 -24.89 43.24 -4.69
N PRO A 184 -24.29 44.38 -4.31
CA PRO A 184 -22.89 44.43 -3.92
C PRO A 184 -22.62 43.53 -2.71
N SER A 185 -21.50 42.81 -2.76
CA SER A 185 -21.07 41.92 -1.68
C SER A 185 -20.90 42.71 -0.37
N GLN A 186 -21.74 42.41 0.62
CA GLN A 186 -21.51 42.87 1.99
C GLN A 186 -20.39 42.04 2.60
N THR A 187 -19.24 42.66 2.80
CA THR A 187 -18.06 42.02 3.41
C THR A 187 -17.61 42.79 4.63
N GLN A 188 -17.22 42.06 5.68
CA GLN A 188 -16.69 42.63 6.92
C GLN A 188 -15.35 41.99 7.25
N GLY A 189 -14.38 42.79 7.69
CA GLY A 189 -13.06 42.33 8.17
C GLY A 189 -12.03 42.04 7.07
N ILE A 190 -12.34 42.27 5.79
CA ILE A 190 -11.40 42.01 4.67
C ILE A 190 -10.15 42.89 4.74
N GLU A 191 -10.30 44.18 5.07
CA GLU A 191 -9.16 45.10 5.24
C GLU A 191 -8.21 44.66 6.37
N GLU A 192 -8.75 44.10 7.45
CA GLU A 192 -7.96 43.56 8.56
C GLU A 192 -7.22 42.29 8.13
N VAL A 193 -7.85 41.41 7.33
CA VAL A 193 -7.18 40.25 6.74
C VAL A 193 -6.02 40.69 5.84
N ILE A 194 -6.21 41.67 4.95
CA ILE A 194 -5.15 42.21 4.08
C ILE A 194 -4.00 42.75 4.94
N ARG A 195 -4.31 43.50 5.99
CA ARG A 195 -3.30 44.06 6.91
C ARG A 195 -2.47 42.98 7.58
N GLU A 196 -3.10 41.93 8.11
CA GLU A 196 -2.39 40.83 8.77
C GLU A 196 -1.59 39.98 7.77
N ILE A 197 -2.08 39.78 6.54
CA ILE A 197 -1.30 39.16 5.45
C ILE A 197 -0.03 39.98 5.24
N VAL A 198 -0.16 41.28 4.97
CA VAL A 198 0.98 42.17 4.70
C VAL A 198 1.99 42.15 5.83
N LYS A 199 1.53 42.18 7.09
CA LYS A 199 2.39 42.15 8.27
C LYS A 199 3.21 40.86 8.42
N CYS A 200 2.64 39.73 8.01
CA CYS A 200 3.28 38.43 8.12
C CYS A 200 4.09 38.05 6.87
N VAL A 201 4.04 38.82 5.77
CA VAL A 201 4.86 38.56 4.58
C VAL A 201 6.32 38.80 4.92
N SER A 202 7.07 37.71 5.10
CA SER A 202 8.52 37.78 5.29
C SER A 202 9.24 37.76 3.92
N PRO A 203 10.26 38.61 3.70
CA PRO A 203 11.11 38.50 2.52
C PRO A 203 11.77 37.13 2.48
N HIS A 204 11.57 36.39 1.39
CA HIS A 204 12.34 35.18 1.13
C HIS A 204 13.42 35.49 0.09
N PRO A 205 14.69 35.07 0.31
CA PRO A 205 15.76 35.31 -0.65
C PRO A 205 15.45 34.53 -1.93
N LEU A 206 15.06 35.25 -2.98
CA LEU A 206 14.88 34.69 -4.31
C LEU A 206 16.27 34.30 -4.82
N GLN A 207 16.54 33.00 -4.94
CA GLN A 207 17.81 32.52 -5.48
C GLN A 207 17.62 32.13 -6.95
N PRO A 208 17.96 33.01 -7.91
CA PRO A 208 17.90 32.68 -9.33
C PRO A 208 18.97 31.64 -9.71
N SER A 209 19.96 31.40 -8.86
CA SER A 209 21.00 30.40 -9.05
C SER A 209 20.52 28.99 -8.74
N GLY A 210 20.82 28.04 -9.62
CA GLY A 210 20.48 26.62 -9.46
C GLY A 210 19.60 26.10 -10.61
N PRO A 211 19.28 24.79 -10.62
CA PRO A 211 18.46 24.21 -11.67
C PRO A 211 17.04 24.77 -11.63
N PHE A 212 16.51 25.07 -12.82
CA PHE A 212 15.12 25.48 -13.00
C PHE A 212 14.20 24.33 -12.61
N LYS A 213 13.20 24.61 -11.78
CA LYS A 213 12.12 23.69 -11.42
C LYS A 213 10.80 24.45 -11.43
N PHE A 214 9.81 23.90 -12.09
CA PHE A 214 8.53 24.54 -12.37
C PHE A 214 7.40 23.55 -12.08
N ALA A 215 6.59 23.85 -11.07
CA ALA A 215 5.40 23.06 -10.73
C ALA A 215 4.29 23.42 -11.71
N ILE A 216 3.83 22.44 -12.48
CA ILE A 216 2.77 22.59 -13.47
C ILE A 216 1.42 22.33 -12.79
N ASP A 217 0.53 23.32 -12.85
CA ASP A 217 -0.83 23.23 -12.31
C ASP A 217 -1.83 22.84 -13.40
N HIS A 218 -1.68 23.40 -14.61
CA HIS A 218 -2.55 23.11 -15.75
C HIS A 218 -1.75 23.08 -17.05
N CYS A 219 -2.18 22.22 -17.97
CA CYS A 219 -1.68 22.13 -19.34
C CYS A 219 -2.85 22.21 -20.33
N PHE A 220 -2.73 23.02 -21.38
CA PHE A 220 -3.73 23.06 -22.45
C PHE A 220 -3.10 23.45 -23.78
N ALA A 221 -3.66 22.94 -24.88
CA ALA A 221 -3.21 23.27 -26.22
C ALA A 221 -3.87 24.56 -26.73
N ILE A 222 -3.10 25.41 -27.41
CA ILE A 222 -3.59 26.56 -28.18
C ILE A 222 -3.34 26.28 -29.65
N ARG A 223 -4.43 26.17 -30.43
CA ARG A 223 -4.38 25.88 -31.87
C ARG A 223 -3.47 26.88 -32.59
N GLY A 224 -2.44 26.37 -33.27
CA GLY A 224 -1.49 27.15 -34.06
C GLY A 224 -0.31 27.76 -33.27
N GLN A 225 -0.35 27.81 -31.94
CA GLN A 225 0.74 28.39 -31.13
C GLN A 225 1.62 27.32 -30.48
N GLY A 226 1.00 26.26 -29.96
CA GLY A 226 1.66 25.19 -29.21
C GLY A 226 0.85 24.81 -27.97
N THR A 227 1.53 24.27 -26.97
CA THR A 227 0.94 23.81 -25.72
C THR A 227 1.42 24.69 -24.58
N VAL A 228 0.50 25.19 -23.77
CA VAL A 228 0.79 26.10 -22.67
C VAL A 228 0.76 25.33 -21.35
N LEU A 229 1.87 25.41 -20.63
CA LEU A 229 2.03 24.93 -19.27
C LEU A 229 1.90 26.14 -18.32
N THR A 230 0.91 26.13 -17.44
CA THR A 230 0.78 27.16 -16.40
C THR A 230 1.19 26.60 -15.06
N GLY A 231 1.90 27.39 -14.27
CA GLY A 231 2.54 26.89 -13.06
C GLY A 231 3.33 27.94 -12.30
N THR A 232 4.05 27.47 -11.28
CA THR A 232 4.86 28.30 -10.38
C THR A 232 6.31 27.83 -10.38
N VAL A 233 7.26 28.76 -10.49
CA VAL A 233 8.69 28.45 -10.45
C VAL A 233 9.12 28.15 -9.00
N LEU A 234 9.55 26.92 -8.74
CA LEU A 234 9.99 26.45 -7.42
C LEU A 234 11.44 26.82 -7.09
N SER A 235 12.33 26.81 -8.10
CA SER A 235 13.74 27.17 -7.97
C SER A 235 14.36 27.55 -9.32
N GLY A 236 15.47 28.29 -9.29
CA GLY A 236 16.22 28.68 -10.47
C GLY A 236 15.49 29.72 -11.33
N ALA A 237 15.91 29.82 -12.58
CA ALA A 237 15.34 30.73 -13.57
C ALA A 237 15.35 30.08 -14.96
N ALA A 238 14.44 30.52 -15.84
CA ALA A 238 14.41 30.12 -17.24
C ALA A 238 14.14 31.31 -18.16
N LYS A 239 14.68 31.26 -19.38
CA LYS A 239 14.53 32.26 -20.43
C LYS A 239 13.86 31.67 -21.66
N VAL A 240 13.28 32.55 -22.49
CA VAL A 240 12.74 32.12 -23.79
C VAL A 240 13.88 31.52 -24.62
N GLY A 241 13.66 30.35 -25.21
CA GLY A 241 14.66 29.58 -25.94
C GLY A 241 15.33 28.45 -25.15
N ASP A 242 15.25 28.46 -23.81
CA ASP A 242 15.81 27.41 -22.98
C ASP A 242 15.07 26.07 -23.18
N ALA A 243 15.78 24.97 -22.92
CA ALA A 243 15.22 23.63 -22.92
C ALA A 243 14.76 23.25 -21.52
N ILE A 244 13.53 22.74 -21.41
CA ILE A 244 12.95 22.16 -20.20
C ILE A 244 12.60 20.69 -20.44
N GLU A 245 12.87 19.85 -19.46
CA GLU A 245 12.48 18.45 -19.42
C GLU A 245 11.18 18.28 -18.65
N LEU A 246 10.31 17.40 -19.12
CA LEU A 246 9.16 16.85 -18.41
C LEU A 246 9.53 15.41 -18.01
N PRO A 247 10.08 15.20 -16.79
CA PRO A 247 10.66 13.92 -16.42
C PRO A 247 9.66 12.75 -16.43
N GLU A 248 8.39 13.03 -16.13
CA GLU A 248 7.32 12.02 -16.16
C GLU A 248 7.08 11.47 -17.57
N LEU A 249 7.31 12.28 -18.59
CA LEU A 249 7.17 11.91 -20.00
C LEU A 249 8.52 11.56 -20.66
N LYS A 250 9.64 11.79 -19.97
CA LYS A 250 11.00 11.67 -20.51
C LYS A 250 11.20 12.43 -21.83
N VAL A 251 10.56 13.59 -21.96
CA VAL A 251 10.69 14.47 -23.14
C VAL A 251 11.27 15.82 -22.77
N SER A 252 12.13 16.35 -23.65
CA SER A 252 12.65 17.72 -23.56
C SER A 252 12.00 18.60 -24.61
N LYS A 253 11.58 19.81 -24.21
CA LYS A 253 10.92 20.80 -25.06
C LYS A 253 11.59 22.16 -24.90
N LYS A 254 11.59 22.97 -25.96
CA LYS A 254 12.08 24.35 -25.91
C LYS A 254 10.96 25.33 -25.58
N ILE A 255 11.28 26.33 -24.76
CA ILE A 255 10.39 27.43 -24.42
C ILE A 255 10.25 28.36 -25.63
N LYS A 256 9.05 28.46 -26.20
CA LYS A 256 8.73 29.36 -27.32
C LYS A 256 8.42 30.77 -26.86
N SER A 257 7.62 30.90 -25.81
CA SER A 257 7.20 32.18 -25.25
C SER A 257 6.78 31.99 -23.81
N MET A 258 6.82 33.08 -23.04
CA MET A 258 6.37 33.11 -21.66
C MET A 258 5.45 34.30 -21.43
N GLN A 259 4.46 34.12 -20.57
CA GLN A 259 3.49 35.16 -20.22
C GLN A 259 3.21 35.13 -18.73
N MET A 260 3.24 36.29 -18.08
CA MET A 260 2.82 36.48 -16.68
C MET A 260 1.71 37.51 -16.66
N PHE A 261 0.56 37.18 -16.07
CA PHE A 261 -0.60 38.08 -15.94
C PHE A 261 -1.01 38.77 -17.26
N LYS A 262 -1.12 37.97 -18.32
CA LYS A 262 -1.42 38.41 -19.69
C LYS A 262 -0.35 39.32 -20.34
N ARG A 263 0.80 39.54 -19.72
CA ARG A 263 1.94 40.30 -20.29
C ARG A 263 3.07 39.37 -20.74
N PRO A 264 3.64 39.56 -21.94
CA PRO A 264 4.76 38.74 -22.40
C PRO A 264 6.03 39.05 -21.59
N VAL A 265 6.79 38.02 -21.24
CA VAL A 265 8.04 38.15 -20.48
C VAL A 265 9.16 37.33 -21.14
N GLN A 266 10.41 37.78 -20.98
CA GLN A 266 11.58 37.11 -21.56
C GLN A 266 12.25 36.11 -20.61
N SER A 267 12.00 36.24 -19.31
CA SER A 267 12.54 35.38 -18.26
C SER A 267 11.55 35.25 -17.11
N CYS A 268 11.67 34.15 -16.37
CA CYS A 268 11.00 33.94 -15.09
C CYS A 268 12.01 33.39 -14.06
N GLN A 269 11.73 33.59 -12.79
CA GLN A 269 12.56 33.16 -11.67
C GLN A 269 11.71 32.57 -10.54
N GLN A 270 12.35 31.97 -9.54
CA GLN A 270 11.69 31.42 -8.35
C GLN A 270 10.60 32.35 -7.80
N GLY A 271 9.44 31.78 -7.47
CA GLY A 271 8.28 32.51 -6.95
C GLY A 271 7.32 33.02 -8.03
N ASP A 272 7.77 33.17 -9.27
CA ASP A 272 6.94 33.64 -10.36
C ASP A 272 5.88 32.61 -10.76
N ARG A 273 4.67 33.09 -11.01
CA ARG A 273 3.61 32.33 -11.67
C ARG A 273 3.59 32.69 -13.16
N VAL A 274 3.91 31.73 -14.01
CA VAL A 274 4.12 31.95 -15.45
C VAL A 274 3.39 30.91 -16.30
N GLY A 275 2.89 31.34 -17.45
CA GLY A 275 2.47 30.48 -18.56
C GLY A 275 3.60 30.31 -19.55
N ILE A 276 4.08 29.08 -19.73
CA ILE A 276 5.18 28.72 -20.63
C ILE A 276 4.61 27.99 -21.84
N CYS A 277 4.82 28.52 -23.04
CA CYS A 277 4.40 27.88 -24.28
C CYS A 277 5.54 27.02 -24.86
N VAL A 278 5.23 25.77 -25.21
CA VAL A 278 6.15 24.78 -25.80
C VAL A 278 5.60 24.18 -27.09
N THR A 279 6.47 23.60 -27.92
CA THR A 279 6.09 22.96 -29.19
C THR A 279 5.72 21.49 -29.03
N GLN A 280 4.66 21.04 -29.73
CA GLN A 280 4.37 19.62 -29.98
C GLN A 280 4.34 18.79 -28.68
N LEU A 281 3.53 19.20 -27.71
CA LEU A 281 3.24 18.43 -26.50
C LEU A 281 1.75 18.14 -26.46
N ASP A 282 1.36 16.87 -26.33
CA ASP A 282 -0.04 16.55 -26.11
C ASP A 282 -0.43 16.98 -24.69
N ALA A 283 -1.42 17.87 -24.59
CA ALA A 283 -1.89 18.39 -23.31
C ALA A 283 -2.54 17.29 -22.45
N ALA A 284 -3.10 16.25 -23.06
CA ALA A 284 -3.72 15.14 -22.35
C ALA A 284 -2.73 14.28 -21.55
N LEU A 285 -1.43 14.35 -21.88
CA LEU A 285 -0.38 13.60 -21.20
C LEU A 285 0.13 14.28 -19.93
N VAL A 286 -0.20 15.56 -19.70
CA VAL A 286 0.28 16.34 -18.55
C VAL A 286 -0.91 17.03 -17.91
N GLU A 287 -1.47 16.48 -16.85
CA GLU A 287 -2.46 17.19 -16.04
C GLU A 287 -1.75 18.09 -15.01
N ARG A 288 -0.83 17.49 -14.24
CA ARG A 288 0.08 18.15 -13.27
C ARG A 288 1.43 17.46 -13.31
N GLY A 289 2.49 18.14 -12.90
CA GLY A 289 3.83 17.56 -12.86
C GLY A 289 4.90 18.60 -12.61
N VAL A 290 6.14 18.26 -12.93
CA VAL A 290 7.26 19.20 -12.84
C VAL A 290 7.92 19.33 -14.21
N ALA A 291 8.16 20.56 -14.65
CA ALA A 291 9.16 20.83 -15.67
C ALA A 291 10.44 21.29 -15.00
N CYS A 292 11.59 20.81 -15.45
CA CYS A 292 12.87 21.22 -14.88
C CYS A 292 13.96 21.39 -15.93
N THR A 293 15.11 21.94 -15.52
CA THR A 293 16.34 21.80 -16.30
C THR A 293 16.59 20.31 -16.57
N PRO A 294 16.94 19.90 -17.81
CA PRO A 294 17.19 18.49 -18.12
C PRO A 294 18.20 17.84 -17.17
N GLY A 295 17.87 16.65 -16.65
CA GLY A 295 18.67 15.89 -15.70
C GLY A 295 18.71 16.44 -14.26
N ALA A 296 17.95 17.51 -13.95
CA ALA A 296 18.01 18.12 -12.62
C ALA A 296 17.27 17.33 -11.52
N LEU A 297 16.31 16.49 -11.88
CA LEU A 297 15.53 15.70 -10.94
C LEU A 297 15.85 14.20 -11.08
N PRO A 298 16.35 13.55 -10.02
CA PRO A 298 16.55 12.11 -10.03
C PRO A 298 15.23 11.37 -9.88
N THR A 299 15.17 10.19 -10.51
CA THR A 299 14.12 9.19 -10.30
C THR A 299 14.65 8.09 -9.39
N PHE A 300 13.85 7.67 -8.41
CA PHE A 300 14.24 6.66 -7.43
C PHE A 300 13.04 5.81 -6.98
N THR A 301 13.31 4.60 -6.49
CA THR A 301 12.31 3.68 -5.91
C THR A 301 12.56 3.38 -4.43
N GLY A 302 13.62 3.94 -3.84
CA GLY A 302 13.88 3.87 -2.41
C GLY A 302 14.47 5.17 -1.87
N ALA A 303 14.28 5.41 -0.58
CA ALA A 303 14.89 6.56 0.09
C ALA A 303 14.99 6.34 1.59
N ILE A 304 15.94 7.03 2.22
CA ILE A 304 15.96 7.25 3.66
C ILE A 304 15.39 8.63 3.92
N ALA A 305 14.45 8.70 4.85
CA ALA A 305 13.86 9.94 5.29
C ALA A 305 13.83 10.06 6.81
N ALA A 306 13.97 11.27 7.32
CA ALA A 306 13.54 11.56 8.68
C ALA A 306 12.01 11.68 8.69
N VAL A 307 11.36 11.05 9.66
CA VAL A 307 9.89 10.93 9.71
C VAL A 307 9.37 11.23 11.12
N ASP A 308 8.19 11.81 11.19
CA ASP A 308 7.47 12.05 12.44
C ASP A 308 5.99 11.70 12.28
N LYS A 309 5.40 11.13 13.33
CA LYS A 309 4.01 10.71 13.35
C LYS A 309 3.12 11.94 13.49
N ILE A 310 2.06 12.00 12.70
CA ILE A 310 1.09 13.09 12.80
C ILE A 310 0.27 12.90 14.08
N ARG A 311 0.31 13.87 14.98
CA ARG A 311 -0.38 13.85 16.28
C ARG A 311 -1.90 13.72 16.20
N PHE A 312 -2.51 14.09 15.07
CA PHE A 312 -3.95 13.95 14.83
C PHE A 312 -4.33 12.58 14.25
N PHE A 313 -3.34 11.77 13.86
CA PHE A 313 -3.57 10.43 13.35
C PHE A 313 -3.83 9.47 14.50
N VAL A 314 -4.97 8.77 14.43
CA VAL A 314 -5.35 7.76 15.42
C VAL A 314 -5.02 6.39 14.86
N GLY A 315 -4.07 5.71 15.51
CA GLY A 315 -3.68 4.35 15.16
C GLY A 315 -2.19 4.08 15.36
N GLN A 316 -1.85 2.80 15.33
CA GLN A 316 -0.46 2.34 15.28
C GLN A 316 0.08 2.51 13.86
N MET A 317 1.39 2.72 13.76
CA MET A 317 2.10 2.79 12.49
C MET A 317 3.18 1.71 12.43
N PRO A 318 2.81 0.43 12.24
CA PRO A 318 3.77 -0.66 12.21
C PRO A 318 4.80 -0.45 11.09
N SER A 319 6.04 -0.80 11.40
CA SER A 319 7.07 -0.93 10.39
C SER A 319 6.66 -1.99 9.38
N ARG A 320 6.94 -1.71 8.10
CA ARG A 320 6.55 -2.51 6.93
C ARG A 320 5.07 -2.43 6.56
N LEU A 321 4.35 -1.45 7.11
CA LEU A 321 3.00 -1.15 6.63
C LEU A 321 3.07 -0.52 5.24
N LYS A 322 2.21 -0.99 4.33
CA LYS A 322 1.99 -0.34 3.03
C LYS A 322 1.08 0.87 3.23
N VAL A 323 1.52 2.03 2.77
CA VAL A 323 0.81 3.30 2.88
C VAL A 323 0.94 4.09 1.58
N HIS A 324 0.03 5.04 1.37
CA HIS A 324 0.16 6.00 0.28
C HIS A 324 1.26 7.00 0.64
N ILE A 325 2.33 7.03 -0.15
CA ILE A 325 3.45 7.95 -0.03
C ILE A 325 3.31 9.04 -1.09
N THR A 326 3.10 10.28 -0.65
CA THR A 326 3.08 11.47 -1.50
C THR A 326 4.42 12.21 -1.40
N ILE A 327 5.09 12.40 -2.53
CA ILE A 327 6.33 13.18 -2.66
C ILE A 327 6.17 14.08 -3.89
N GLY A 328 6.27 15.40 -3.71
CA GLY A 328 5.99 16.32 -4.82
C GLY A 328 4.52 16.26 -5.24
N HIS A 329 4.30 16.13 -6.54
CA HIS A 329 2.96 15.97 -7.14
C HIS A 329 2.57 14.51 -7.35
N GLN A 330 3.42 13.55 -6.95
CA GLN A 330 3.22 12.12 -7.18
C GLN A 330 2.81 11.43 -5.89
N THR A 331 1.87 10.50 -5.98
CA THR A 331 1.45 9.64 -4.86
C THR A 331 1.48 8.20 -5.31
N VAL A 332 2.32 7.39 -4.67
CA VAL A 332 2.48 5.96 -4.97
C VAL A 332 2.31 5.15 -3.70
N MET A 333 2.09 3.85 -3.82
CA MET A 333 2.08 2.97 -2.65
C MET A 333 3.52 2.61 -2.27
N GLY A 334 3.83 2.69 -0.99
CA GLY A 334 5.17 2.37 -0.51
C GLY A 334 5.11 1.63 0.83
N GLU A 335 6.13 0.82 1.06
CA GLU A 335 6.43 0.25 2.36
C GLU A 335 7.45 1.14 3.09
N ILE A 336 7.30 1.30 4.40
CA ILE A 336 8.27 2.02 5.22
C ILE A 336 8.74 1.20 6.41
N LEU A 337 10.06 1.05 6.55
CA LEU A 337 10.70 0.44 7.71
C LEU A 337 11.20 1.53 8.66
N PHE A 338 10.73 1.52 9.90
CA PHE A 338 11.10 2.53 10.90
C PHE A 338 12.32 2.11 11.71
N PHE A 339 13.17 3.08 12.03
CA PHE A 339 14.36 2.89 12.86
C PHE A 339 14.74 4.20 13.56
N GLY A 340 15.50 4.09 14.65
CA GLY A 340 15.90 5.23 15.49
C GLY A 340 17.28 5.08 16.10
N LEU A 341 17.63 6.02 16.98
CA LEU A 341 18.87 5.94 17.75
C LEU A 341 18.78 4.86 18.85
N PRO A 342 19.92 4.22 19.19
CA PRO A 342 20.02 3.38 20.38
C PRO A 342 19.76 4.18 21.67
N ASP A 343 19.19 3.53 22.67
CA ASP A 343 18.95 4.11 23.99
C ASP A 343 20.30 4.53 24.63
N GLY A 344 20.36 5.73 25.24
CA GLY A 344 21.58 6.28 25.85
C GLY A 344 22.47 7.15 24.95
N ALA A 345 22.10 7.39 23.69
CA ALA A 345 22.80 8.34 22.82
C ALA A 345 22.62 9.81 23.31
N LYS A 346 23.67 10.63 23.23
CA LYS A 346 23.77 12.02 23.77
C LYS A 346 22.78 13.07 23.20
N GLU A 347 21.84 12.69 22.34
CA GLU A 347 20.84 13.57 21.72
C GLU A 347 19.47 13.50 22.45
N GLN A 348 19.50 13.37 23.78
CA GLN A 348 18.30 13.33 24.62
C GLN A 348 17.81 14.75 24.90
N SER A 349 16.65 15.10 24.35
CA SER A 349 15.92 16.31 24.76
C SER A 349 14.95 15.96 25.89
N SER A 350 14.83 16.90 26.84
CA SER A 350 13.94 16.83 27.99
C SER A 350 12.48 17.11 27.56
N GLY A 351 11.61 16.11 27.63
CA GLY A 351 10.15 16.28 27.51
C GLY A 351 9.54 16.03 26.12
N GLY A 352 8.49 15.22 26.06
CA GLY A 352 7.92 14.72 24.80
C GLY A 352 7.43 15.79 23.81
N LEU A 353 6.74 16.85 24.28
CA LEU A 353 6.20 17.88 23.38
C LEU A 353 7.30 18.78 22.79
N GLU A 354 8.29 19.17 23.60
CA GLU A 354 9.39 20.03 23.18
C GLU A 354 10.27 19.31 22.16
N SER A 355 10.63 18.05 22.43
CA SER A 355 11.34 17.18 21.47
C SER A 355 10.60 17.05 20.16
N VAL A 356 9.27 16.82 20.20
CA VAL A 356 8.44 16.72 18.98
C VAL A 356 8.51 18.03 18.21
N MET A 357 8.30 19.18 18.87
CA MET A 357 8.36 20.50 18.22
C MET A 357 9.71 20.79 17.57
N THR A 358 10.83 20.42 18.21
CA THR A 358 12.16 20.52 17.61
C THR A 358 12.24 19.70 16.33
N ARG A 359 11.70 18.47 16.33
CA ARG A 359 11.66 17.61 15.13
C ARG A 359 10.76 18.20 14.04
N ILE A 360 9.56 18.68 14.37
CA ILE A 360 8.66 19.36 13.42
C ILE A 360 9.41 20.52 12.74
N ASN A 361 10.04 21.38 13.52
CA ASN A 361 10.77 22.53 12.98
C ASN A 361 11.93 22.07 12.09
N SER A 362 12.65 21.02 12.48
CA SER A 362 13.76 20.47 11.68
C SER A 362 13.32 19.85 10.35
N LEU A 363 12.12 19.25 10.30
CA LEU A 363 11.57 18.60 9.09
C LEU A 363 10.91 19.60 8.12
N THR A 364 10.42 20.71 8.66
CA THR A 364 9.58 21.68 7.94
C THR A 364 10.32 22.95 7.53
N THR A 365 11.46 23.28 8.15
CA THR A 365 12.28 24.43 7.73
C THR A 365 13.25 24.06 6.61
N LYS A 366 13.45 24.97 5.64
CA LYS A 366 14.40 24.77 4.52
C LYS A 366 15.85 25.09 4.92
N ASP A 367 16.09 25.48 6.17
CA ASP A 367 17.27 26.26 6.57
C ASP A 367 18.49 25.41 6.97
N SER A 368 18.39 24.08 7.01
CA SER A 368 19.55 23.19 7.21
C SER A 368 19.26 21.76 6.73
N PRO A 369 19.93 21.26 5.67
CA PRO A 369 19.77 19.86 5.25
C PRO A 369 20.35 18.93 6.33
N GLN A 370 19.50 18.14 6.97
CA GLN A 370 19.94 17.09 7.90
C GLN A 370 20.76 16.06 7.13
N GLN A 371 22.05 15.93 7.46
CA GLN A 371 22.89 14.88 6.90
C GLN A 371 22.62 13.57 7.64
N PHE A 372 22.34 12.51 6.88
CA PHE A 372 22.16 11.17 7.43
C PHE A 372 23.50 10.42 7.49
N ASP A 373 23.93 10.04 8.70
CA ASP A 373 25.16 9.26 8.90
C ASP A 373 24.90 7.77 8.64
N THR A 374 25.45 7.25 7.54
CA THR A 374 25.34 5.82 7.17
C THR A 374 26.27 4.90 7.96
N LYS A 375 27.28 5.43 8.67
CA LYS A 375 28.26 4.61 9.41
C LYS A 375 27.79 4.31 10.83
N ARG A 376 26.86 5.12 11.36
CA ARG A 376 26.24 4.97 12.68
C ARG A 376 25.35 3.74 12.75
N GLU A 377 25.23 3.16 13.93
CA GLU A 377 24.27 2.08 14.20
C GLU A 377 22.90 2.64 14.56
N TYR A 378 21.87 2.01 14.02
CA TYR A 378 20.47 2.33 14.29
C TYR A 378 19.73 1.10 14.79
N VAL A 379 18.75 1.32 15.65
CA VAL A 379 17.90 0.26 16.18
C VAL A 379 16.58 0.25 15.42
N TYR A 380 16.18 -0.94 14.97
CA TYR A 380 14.90 -1.17 14.33
C TYR A 380 13.74 -0.85 15.29
N GLN A 381 12.70 -0.22 14.76
CA GLN A 381 11.47 0.07 15.50
C GLN A 381 10.33 -0.75 14.92
N SER A 382 9.53 -1.37 15.79
CA SER A 382 8.34 -2.13 15.37
C SER A 382 7.25 -1.23 14.80
N GLU A 383 7.23 0.03 15.19
CA GLU A 383 6.28 1.05 14.74
C GLU A 383 6.90 2.45 14.85
N LEU A 384 6.25 3.44 14.22
CA LEU A 384 6.57 4.85 14.40
C LEU A 384 5.85 5.40 15.64
N PHE A 385 6.60 6.00 16.55
CA PHE A 385 6.08 6.54 17.80
C PHE A 385 5.86 8.06 17.72
N GLY A 386 4.71 8.53 18.20
CA GLY A 386 4.38 9.96 18.32
C GLY A 386 4.60 10.50 19.72
N LEU A 387 3.55 11.13 20.28
CA LEU A 387 3.53 11.70 21.63
C LEU A 387 3.61 10.63 22.73
N GLU A 388 3.21 9.40 22.41
CA GLU A 388 3.37 8.23 23.27
C GLU A 388 4.84 7.91 23.55
N GLY A 389 5.74 8.29 22.63
CA GLY A 389 7.17 7.99 22.66
C GLY A 389 7.50 6.50 22.58
N ARG A 390 8.77 6.19 22.31
CA ARG A 390 9.24 4.81 22.18
C ARG A 390 9.55 4.21 23.56
N PRO A 391 9.02 3.05 23.94
CA PRO A 391 9.43 2.37 25.19
C PRO A 391 10.94 2.09 25.21
N LEU A 392 11.62 2.33 26.34
CA LEU A 392 13.03 1.95 26.50
C LEU A 392 13.20 0.43 26.44
N ASP A 393 14.32 -0.02 25.86
CA ASP A 393 14.68 -1.42 25.82
C ASP A 393 14.90 -1.96 27.25
N PRO A 394 14.50 -3.23 27.55
CA PRO A 394 14.66 -3.82 28.89
C PRO A 394 16.09 -3.78 29.45
N LEU A 395 17.10 -3.83 28.56
CA LEU A 395 18.52 -3.70 28.94
C LEU A 395 18.88 -2.28 29.40
N ALA A 396 18.36 -1.24 28.74
CA ALA A 396 18.54 0.14 29.15
C ALA A 396 17.83 0.39 30.49
N ARG A 397 16.66 -0.22 30.68
CA ARG A 397 15.93 -0.22 31.95
C ARG A 397 16.75 -0.83 33.08
N ASN A 398 17.42 -1.95 32.84
CA ASN A 398 18.28 -2.60 33.84
C ASN A 398 19.60 -1.84 34.09
N HIS A 399 20.18 -1.19 33.08
CA HIS A 399 21.36 -0.33 33.26
C HIS A 399 21.06 0.90 34.12
N LEU A 400 19.89 1.53 33.92
CA LEU A 400 19.42 2.66 34.74
C LEU A 400 19.09 2.24 36.19
N LEU A 401 18.67 0.99 36.40
CA LEU A 401 18.42 0.44 37.74
C LEU A 401 19.71 0.01 38.47
N ASN A 402 20.76 -0.37 37.72
CA ASN A 402 22.00 -0.92 38.27
C ASN A 402 23.15 0.11 38.43
N HIS A 403 23.01 1.33 37.92
CA HIS A 403 23.93 2.45 38.16
C HIS A 403 23.17 3.73 38.53
N PRO A 404 22.93 4.00 39.83
CA PRO A 404 22.33 5.25 40.30
C PRO A 404 23.26 6.47 40.15
N ASP A 405 24.56 6.23 39.96
CA ASP A 405 25.59 7.28 40.04
C ASP A 405 26.08 7.70 38.65
N SER A 406 25.32 8.59 38.01
CA SER A 406 25.91 9.67 37.21
C SER A 406 24.92 10.83 37.11
N ASP A 407 25.15 11.82 37.97
CA ASP A 407 24.70 13.21 37.91
C ASP A 407 23.28 13.50 37.40
N ALA A 408 22.28 13.14 38.22
CA ALA A 408 20.93 13.70 38.14
C ALA A 408 20.65 14.60 39.36
N SER A 409 21.20 15.81 39.36
CA SER A 409 20.71 16.90 40.22
C SER A 409 19.96 17.93 39.37
N SER A 410 18.63 17.77 39.26
CA SER A 410 17.64 18.86 39.33
C SER A 410 16.24 18.45 38.83
N SER A 411 15.30 18.50 39.78
CA SER A 411 13.90 18.90 39.66
C SER A 411 12.98 18.26 38.60
N GLY A 412 12.05 17.44 39.10
CA GLY A 412 10.74 17.22 38.45
C GLY A 412 10.09 15.91 38.87
N LYS A 413 9.35 15.90 40.00
CA LYS A 413 8.48 14.78 40.38
C LYS A 413 7.43 14.55 39.29
N GLY A 414 7.60 13.49 38.52
CA GLY A 414 6.58 12.90 37.67
C GLY A 414 6.82 11.40 37.63
N GLU A 415 5.90 10.63 38.19
CA GLU A 415 5.81 9.19 37.96
C GLU A 415 5.61 8.96 36.45
N GLY A 416 6.68 8.59 35.73
CA GLY A 416 6.64 8.42 34.28
C GLY A 416 7.67 7.39 33.85
N GLY A 417 7.20 6.26 33.34
CA GLY A 417 8.05 5.17 32.83
C GLY A 417 9.03 5.65 31.76
N GLY A 418 10.19 5.00 31.69
CA GLY A 418 11.25 5.37 30.75
C GLY A 418 10.84 5.20 29.28
N VAL A 419 10.65 6.34 28.61
CA VAL A 419 10.26 6.46 27.20
C VAL A 419 11.26 7.36 26.46
N HIS A 420 11.59 7.02 25.22
CA HIS A 420 12.54 7.67 24.32
C HIS A 420 11.81 8.52 23.26
N TYR A 421 12.18 9.80 23.14
CA TYR A 421 11.62 10.77 22.18
C TYR A 421 12.63 11.25 21.13
N GLY A 422 13.73 10.53 20.91
CA GLY A 422 14.74 10.91 19.92
C GLY A 422 14.25 10.84 18.47
N PRO A 423 15.07 11.30 17.51
CA PRO A 423 14.76 11.30 16.09
C PRO A 423 14.47 9.89 15.55
N GLN A 424 13.56 9.84 14.56
CA GLN A 424 13.12 8.62 13.90
C GLN A 424 13.29 8.77 12.39
N TRP A 425 13.62 7.66 11.75
CA TRP A 425 13.83 7.58 10.31
C TRP A 425 13.01 6.43 9.71
N GLY A 426 12.71 6.59 8.43
CA GLY A 426 12.05 5.60 7.61
C GLY A 426 12.95 5.22 6.44
N LEU A 427 13.10 3.92 6.20
CA LEU A 427 13.58 3.38 4.94
C LEU A 427 12.35 3.11 4.07
N LEU A 428 12.18 3.91 3.03
CA LEU A 428 11.08 3.82 2.07
C LEU A 428 11.45 2.87 0.93
N THR A 429 10.47 2.03 0.56
CA THR A 429 10.47 1.21 -0.64
C THR A 429 9.19 1.48 -1.40
N LEU A 430 9.31 2.09 -2.57
CA LEU A 430 8.19 2.52 -3.40
C LEU A 430 7.87 1.44 -4.43
N ASN A 431 6.58 1.18 -4.67
CA ASN A 431 6.15 0.21 -5.68
C ASN A 431 6.35 0.73 -7.12
N GLN A 432 6.48 2.05 -7.28
CA GLN A 432 6.71 2.74 -8.54
C GLN A 432 7.80 3.80 -8.36
N PRO A 433 8.63 4.07 -9.38
CA PRO A 433 9.62 5.13 -9.30
C PRO A 433 8.95 6.50 -9.19
N ILE A 434 9.48 7.35 -8.31
CA ILE A 434 9.09 8.75 -8.20
C ILE A 434 10.26 9.62 -8.65
N THR A 435 9.93 10.72 -9.33
CA THR A 435 10.89 11.78 -9.68
C THR A 435 10.74 12.95 -8.72
N ALA A 436 11.75 13.19 -7.88
CA ALA A 436 11.74 14.29 -6.92
C ALA A 436 13.15 14.72 -6.51
N SER A 437 13.26 15.92 -5.94
CA SER A 437 14.54 16.42 -5.44
C SER A 437 14.97 15.70 -4.17
N LYS A 438 16.29 15.66 -3.92
CA LYS A 438 16.80 15.49 -2.55
C LYS A 438 16.19 16.58 -1.66
N ASP A 439 15.91 16.27 -0.40
CA ASP A 439 15.23 17.17 0.56
C ASP A 439 13.75 17.45 0.28
N SER A 440 13.12 16.72 -0.65
CA SER A 440 11.66 16.83 -0.84
C SER A 440 10.90 16.40 0.42
N VAL A 441 9.81 17.09 0.70
CA VAL A 441 8.86 16.69 1.75
C VAL A 441 8.11 15.44 1.29
N LEU A 442 7.91 14.51 2.22
CA LEU A 442 7.11 13.32 2.03
C LEU A 442 5.95 13.30 3.03
N ILE A 443 4.83 12.72 2.62
CA ILE A 443 3.66 12.50 3.47
C ILE A 443 3.21 11.06 3.29
N GLY A 444 3.08 10.34 4.41
CA GLY A 444 2.47 9.02 4.47
C GLY A 444 1.01 9.14 4.88
N SER A 445 0.11 8.49 4.15
CA SER A 445 -1.33 8.58 4.37
C SER A 445 -2.04 7.24 4.18
N ARG A 446 -3.19 7.09 4.86
CA ARG A 446 -4.13 5.98 4.69
C ARG A 446 -5.35 6.47 3.92
N LEU A 447 -5.18 6.62 2.61
CA LEU A 447 -6.25 7.14 1.74
C LEU A 447 -7.35 6.10 1.45
N ASP A 448 -7.13 4.83 1.83
CA ASP A 448 -8.11 3.74 1.73
C ASP A 448 -9.21 3.85 2.79
N ALA A 449 -9.04 4.70 3.82
CA ALA A 449 -10.07 4.94 4.82
C ALA A 449 -11.25 5.72 4.19
N SER A 450 -12.47 5.45 4.65
CA SER A 450 -13.69 6.09 4.13
C SER A 450 -13.58 7.62 4.13
N GLN A 451 -14.15 8.27 3.11
CA GLN A 451 -14.07 9.73 2.96
C GLN A 451 -14.81 10.50 4.08
N GLU A 452 -15.67 9.80 4.83
CA GLU A 452 -16.45 10.29 5.96
C GLU A 452 -15.78 9.99 7.32
N ALA A 453 -14.59 9.39 7.32
CA ALA A 453 -13.88 9.04 8.54
C ALA A 453 -13.68 10.29 9.43
N ALA A 454 -14.04 10.16 10.70
CA ALA A 454 -13.94 11.23 11.69
C ALA A 454 -12.48 11.54 12.12
N THR A 455 -11.49 10.79 11.61
CA THR A 455 -10.09 10.84 12.03
C THR A 455 -9.17 11.29 10.90
N CYS A 456 -8.06 11.94 11.24
CA CYS A 456 -7.06 12.37 10.27
C CYS A 456 -6.48 11.18 9.49
N ARG A 457 -6.42 11.28 8.15
CA ARG A 457 -5.90 10.21 7.27
C ARG A 457 -4.41 10.33 6.99
N LEU A 458 -3.82 11.49 7.28
CA LEU A 458 -2.39 11.72 7.16
C LEU A 458 -1.71 11.11 8.38
N ALA A 459 -0.86 10.10 8.17
CA ALA A 459 -0.33 9.28 9.24
C ALA A 459 1.04 9.75 9.75
N PHE A 460 1.92 10.15 8.84
CA PHE A 460 3.21 10.73 9.17
C PHE A 460 3.65 11.69 8.06
N TYR A 461 4.61 12.54 8.37
CA TYR A 461 5.32 13.34 7.38
C TYR A 461 6.82 13.27 7.62
N GLY A 462 7.58 13.70 6.64
CA GLY A 462 9.03 13.64 6.72
C GLY A 462 9.73 14.39 5.61
N ARG A 463 11.05 14.26 5.58
CA ARG A 463 11.90 14.85 4.55
C ARG A 463 12.92 13.83 4.06
N LEU A 464 13.05 13.72 2.74
CA LEU A 464 14.02 12.83 2.10
C LEU A 464 15.44 13.29 2.43
N LEU A 465 16.25 12.40 3.02
CA LEU A 465 17.65 12.70 3.35
C LEU A 465 18.60 12.08 2.34
N LYS A 466 18.27 10.87 1.85
CA LYS A 466 19.13 10.12 0.94
C LYS A 466 18.28 9.29 -0.01
N LEU A 467 18.54 9.41 -1.31
CA LEU A 467 17.88 8.59 -2.32
C LEU A 467 18.62 7.28 -2.47
N LEU A 468 17.88 6.19 -2.64
CA LEU A 468 18.39 4.84 -2.82
C LEU A 468 17.79 4.24 -4.08
N ASN A 469 18.63 3.72 -4.97
CA ASN A 469 18.15 2.86 -6.04
C ASN A 469 18.29 1.39 -5.59
N PRO A 470 17.28 0.51 -5.82
CA PRO A 470 17.30 -0.90 -5.42
C PRO A 470 18.48 -1.69 -5.97
N THR A 471 19.13 -1.18 -7.03
CA THR A 471 20.35 -1.73 -7.60
C THR A 471 21.61 -1.45 -6.76
N ASP A 472 21.60 -0.46 -5.86
CA ASP A 472 22.72 -0.10 -4.98
C ASP A 472 22.82 -1.05 -3.76
N SER A 473 23.01 -2.34 -4.02
CA SER A 473 23.20 -3.38 -2.99
C SER A 473 24.33 -3.03 -2.00
N GLN A 474 25.35 -2.28 -2.45
CA GLN A 474 26.46 -1.83 -1.61
C GLN A 474 26.04 -0.84 -0.51
N MET A 475 25.06 0.04 -0.76
CA MET A 475 24.65 1.02 0.25
C MET A 475 23.69 0.46 1.29
N LEU A 476 22.81 -0.48 0.91
CA LEU A 476 21.97 -1.19 1.89
C LEU A 476 22.81 -2.03 2.86
N GLN A 477 23.96 -2.56 2.41
CA GLN A 477 24.93 -3.25 3.27
C GLN A 477 25.64 -2.32 4.26
N GLN A 478 25.81 -1.04 3.91
CA GLN A 478 26.41 -0.05 4.81
C GLN A 478 25.47 0.38 5.93
N LEU A 479 24.15 0.22 5.74
CA LEU A 479 23.14 0.64 6.71
C LEU A 479 23.06 -0.34 7.89
N LYS A 480 23.60 0.05 9.05
CA LYS A 480 23.66 -0.80 10.25
C LYS A 480 22.39 -0.72 11.10
N ILE A 481 21.27 -1.20 10.56
CA ILE A 481 20.03 -1.38 11.36
C ILE A 481 20.05 -2.74 12.04
N TYR A 482 19.86 -2.78 13.36
CA TYR A 482 19.77 -4.04 14.11
C TYR A 482 18.47 -4.20 14.89
N LYS A 483 18.02 -5.45 15.05
CA LYS A 483 17.03 -5.86 16.05
C LYS A 483 17.76 -6.46 17.23
N LEU A 484 17.47 -5.98 18.44
CA LEU A 484 17.94 -6.65 19.64
C LEU A 484 17.21 -8.00 19.75
N LYS A 485 17.96 -9.09 19.84
CA LYS A 485 17.40 -10.44 20.01
C LYS A 485 17.89 -11.03 21.32
N GLN A 486 16.93 -11.57 22.05
CA GLN A 486 17.16 -12.27 23.30
C GLN A 486 16.76 -13.73 23.11
N LYS A 487 17.65 -14.63 23.50
CA LYS A 487 17.39 -16.07 23.57
C LYS A 487 17.62 -16.53 24.99
N GLN A 488 16.74 -17.38 25.49
CA GLN A 488 16.89 -18.00 26.80
C GLN A 488 17.06 -19.50 26.64
N GLY A 489 17.90 -20.08 27.48
CA GLY A 489 18.10 -21.50 27.60
C GLY A 489 18.24 -21.88 29.07
N SER A 490 18.64 -23.12 29.28
CA SER A 490 18.90 -23.68 30.61
C SER A 490 20.27 -24.31 30.68
N ILE A 491 20.89 -24.24 31.86
CA ILE A 491 22.11 -24.97 32.18
C ILE A 491 21.73 -26.43 32.47
N ASP A 492 22.32 -27.37 31.73
CA ASP A 492 22.07 -28.81 31.84
C ASP A 492 23.08 -29.48 32.79
N ARG A 493 24.37 -29.12 32.65
CA ARG A 493 25.45 -29.64 33.50
C ARG A 493 26.57 -28.61 33.61
N ILE A 494 27.14 -28.48 34.80
CA ILE A 494 28.34 -27.68 35.08
C ILE A 494 29.54 -28.64 35.19
N SER A 495 30.71 -28.25 34.69
CA SER A 495 31.94 -29.04 34.82
C SER A 495 32.45 -29.03 36.26
N SER A 496 33.22 -30.06 36.63
CA SER A 496 33.74 -30.24 38.00
C SER A 496 34.64 -29.10 38.49
N ASP A 497 35.25 -28.35 37.57
CA ASP A 497 36.08 -27.17 37.85
C ASP A 497 35.27 -25.86 37.97
N GLY A 498 33.95 -25.90 37.71
CA GLY A 498 33.08 -24.71 37.75
C GLY A 498 33.37 -23.67 36.67
N THR A 499 34.24 -23.95 35.69
CA THR A 499 34.64 -22.98 34.66
C THR A 499 33.88 -23.14 33.35
N SER A 500 33.13 -24.23 33.17
CA SER A 500 32.35 -24.47 31.96
C SER A 500 30.98 -25.08 32.25
N ALA A 501 30.02 -24.85 31.36
CA ALA A 501 28.70 -25.44 31.46
C ALA A 501 28.17 -25.89 30.09
N VAL A 502 27.50 -27.03 30.08
CA VAL A 502 26.69 -27.51 28.96
C VAL A 502 25.28 -26.95 29.12
N CYS A 503 24.83 -26.23 28.11
CA CYS A 503 23.53 -25.57 28.08
C CYS A 503 22.63 -26.15 26.98
N LYS A 504 21.30 -26.08 27.18
CA LYS A 504 20.28 -26.60 26.26
C LYS A 504 19.08 -25.66 26.13
N GLY A 505 18.27 -25.86 25.09
CA GLY A 505 16.99 -25.16 24.90
C GLY A 505 17.09 -23.74 24.33
N MET A 506 18.29 -23.21 24.09
CA MET A 506 18.48 -21.88 23.47
C MET A 506 18.47 -21.90 21.93
N PHE A 507 18.88 -23.02 21.33
CA PHE A 507 19.03 -23.19 19.88
C PHE A 507 18.31 -24.46 19.42
N LYS A 508 17.76 -24.43 18.20
CA LYS A 508 17.19 -25.63 17.57
C LYS A 508 18.31 -26.53 17.06
N LYS A 509 18.03 -27.81 16.86
CA LYS A 509 19.04 -28.81 16.43
C LYS A 509 19.67 -28.47 15.06
N GLU A 510 18.93 -27.78 14.20
CA GLU A 510 19.38 -27.35 12.87
C GLU A 510 20.12 -26.01 12.87
N THR A 511 20.29 -25.37 14.05
CA THR A 511 20.95 -24.07 14.12
C THR A 511 22.46 -24.24 14.04
N ASP A 512 23.10 -23.54 13.09
CA ASP A 512 24.56 -23.45 13.05
C ASP A 512 25.08 -22.67 14.27
N LEU A 513 25.68 -23.39 15.21
CA LEU A 513 26.21 -22.85 16.47
C LEU A 513 27.55 -22.12 16.28
N SER A 514 28.23 -22.30 15.14
CA SER A 514 29.48 -21.59 14.84
C SER A 514 29.26 -20.07 14.78
N LEU A 515 28.09 -19.64 14.30
CA LEU A 515 27.67 -18.24 14.24
C LEU A 515 27.52 -17.55 15.60
N PHE A 516 27.46 -18.34 16.69
CA PHE A 516 27.28 -17.84 18.06
C PHE A 516 28.52 -18.08 18.93
N SER A 517 29.56 -18.72 18.39
CA SER A 517 30.82 -18.92 19.12
C SER A 517 31.45 -17.57 19.49
N GLY A 518 31.94 -17.46 20.72
CA GLY A 518 32.47 -16.24 21.32
C GLY A 518 31.42 -15.26 21.86
N MET A 519 30.12 -15.46 21.59
CA MET A 519 29.10 -14.53 22.10
C MET A 519 28.91 -14.65 23.62
N GLN A 520 28.69 -13.49 24.26
CA GLN A 520 28.50 -13.38 25.70
C GLN A 520 27.09 -13.81 26.12
N VAL A 521 27.01 -14.59 27.19
CA VAL A 521 25.77 -15.05 27.82
C VAL A 521 25.81 -14.74 29.31
N THR A 522 24.65 -14.48 29.88
CA THR A 522 24.49 -14.13 31.30
C THR A 522 23.59 -15.16 31.97
N THR A 523 23.98 -15.66 33.14
CA THR A 523 23.12 -16.53 33.96
C THR A 523 22.05 -15.70 34.68
N GLY A 524 21.01 -16.36 35.20
CA GLY A 524 20.01 -15.70 36.07
C GLY A 524 20.61 -15.05 37.32
N ASN A 525 21.82 -15.45 37.71
CA ASN A 525 22.58 -14.92 38.86
C ASN A 525 23.57 -13.81 38.46
N GLY A 526 23.65 -13.44 37.18
CA GLY A 526 24.54 -12.39 36.68
C GLY A 526 25.94 -12.86 36.27
N ASP A 527 26.23 -14.16 36.30
CA ASP A 527 27.53 -14.68 35.85
C ASP A 527 27.65 -14.55 34.33
N MET A 528 28.80 -14.07 33.85
CA MET A 528 29.06 -13.84 32.44
C MET A 528 29.95 -14.96 31.86
N GLY A 529 29.50 -15.57 30.78
CA GLY A 529 30.24 -16.61 30.05
C GLY A 529 30.24 -16.37 28.55
N SER A 530 31.10 -17.09 27.82
CA SER A 530 31.21 -17.05 26.36
C SER A 530 30.88 -18.42 25.76
N ILE A 531 30.06 -18.45 24.72
CA ILE A 531 29.74 -19.69 23.99
C ILE A 531 31.00 -20.21 23.29
N GLU A 532 31.36 -21.47 23.51
CA GLU A 532 32.53 -22.11 22.89
C GLU A 532 32.14 -22.78 21.55
N GLY A 533 31.02 -23.52 21.54
CA GLY A 533 30.52 -24.20 20.34
C GLY A 533 29.50 -25.29 20.63
N SER A 534 29.20 -26.11 19.61
CA SER A 534 28.24 -27.21 19.70
C SER A 534 28.71 -28.35 20.58
N PHE A 535 27.79 -28.94 21.33
CA PHE A 535 28.03 -30.12 22.17
C PHE A 535 27.14 -31.30 21.73
N GLY A 536 27.71 -32.23 20.96
CA GLY A 536 27.00 -33.42 20.45
C GLY A 536 25.92 -33.12 19.39
N LYS A 537 25.02 -34.09 19.14
CA LYS A 537 24.01 -34.04 18.05
C LYS A 537 22.66 -33.41 18.44
N SER A 538 22.54 -32.73 19.58
CA SER A 538 21.24 -32.41 20.21
C SER A 538 20.93 -30.92 20.43
N GLY A 539 21.55 -29.99 19.70
CA GLY A 539 21.32 -28.54 19.89
C GLY A 539 21.83 -27.99 21.24
N LYS A 540 22.61 -28.80 21.96
CA LYS A 540 23.34 -28.40 23.17
C LYS A 540 24.61 -27.64 22.77
N PHE A 541 25.06 -26.77 23.64
CA PHE A 541 26.24 -25.95 23.42
C PHE A 541 27.02 -25.81 24.72
N LYS A 542 28.33 -25.60 24.60
CA LYS A 542 29.22 -25.39 25.74
C LYS A 542 29.48 -23.90 25.93
N VAL A 543 29.50 -23.46 27.18
CA VAL A 543 29.78 -22.07 27.59
C VAL A 543 30.92 -22.08 28.58
N GLN A 544 31.89 -21.20 28.38
CA GLN A 544 33.02 -20.98 29.28
C GLN A 544 32.73 -19.77 30.19
N PHE A 545 32.95 -19.90 31.49
CA PHE A 545 32.81 -18.84 32.50
C PHE A 545 34.20 -18.55 33.09
N PRO A 546 34.93 -17.53 32.59
CA PRO A 546 36.29 -17.23 33.04
C PRO A 546 36.39 -16.90 34.54
N LYS A 547 35.30 -16.40 35.14
CA LYS A 547 35.22 -16.04 36.57
C LYS A 547 34.55 -17.12 37.43
N GLY A 548 34.28 -18.30 36.85
CA GLY A 548 33.48 -19.36 37.47
C GLY A 548 31.98 -19.12 37.35
N ILE A 549 31.18 -20.19 37.54
CA ILE A 549 29.72 -20.13 37.55
C ILE A 549 29.17 -20.33 38.97
N SER A 550 28.25 -19.46 39.39
CA SER A 550 27.62 -19.54 40.71
C SER A 550 26.48 -20.57 40.68
N ILE A 551 26.58 -21.64 41.47
CA ILE A 551 25.58 -22.72 41.54
C ILE A 551 24.29 -22.17 42.21
N PRO A 552 23.11 -22.16 41.55
CA PRO A 552 21.91 -21.59 42.14
C PRO A 552 21.38 -22.47 43.30
N ALA A 553 21.07 -21.87 44.44
CA ALA A 553 20.53 -22.56 45.61
C ALA A 553 19.05 -23.00 45.45
N SER A 554 18.33 -22.52 44.43
CA SER A 554 16.97 -22.98 44.12
C SER A 554 16.45 -22.36 42.81
N GLY A 555 16.24 -23.20 41.79
CA GLY A 555 15.17 -23.01 40.82
C GLY A 555 15.44 -22.22 39.52
N SER A 556 16.45 -21.35 39.41
CA SER A 556 16.70 -20.60 38.17
C SER A 556 18.00 -21.00 37.46
N ASN A 557 17.97 -22.12 36.73
CA ASN A 557 19.05 -22.54 35.83
C ASN A 557 19.03 -21.78 34.49
N THR A 558 18.50 -20.54 34.47
CA THR A 558 18.32 -19.79 33.22
C THR A 558 19.63 -19.20 32.75
N ILE A 559 19.90 -19.29 31.46
CA ILE A 559 21.00 -18.61 30.78
C ILE A 559 20.45 -17.84 29.60
N GLN A 560 20.91 -16.61 29.43
CA GLN A 560 20.37 -15.68 28.46
C GLN A 560 21.48 -15.17 27.54
N LEU A 561 21.22 -15.25 26.24
CA LEU A 561 22.03 -14.63 25.19
C LEU A 561 21.29 -13.41 24.68
N THR A 562 21.93 -12.24 24.71
CA THR A 562 21.40 -11.04 24.06
C THR A 562 22.39 -10.56 23.01
N PHE A 563 21.93 -10.40 21.78
CA PHE A 563 22.80 -10.03 20.66
C PHE A 563 22.08 -9.12 19.67
N LYS A 564 22.86 -8.30 18.97
CA LYS A 564 22.36 -7.47 17.86
C LYS A 564 22.24 -8.35 16.63
N LYS A 565 21.01 -8.59 16.18
CA LYS A 565 20.77 -9.17 14.85
C LYS A 565 20.66 -8.02 13.86
N HIS A 566 21.76 -7.72 13.18
CA HIS A 566 21.72 -6.79 12.05
C HIS A 566 20.74 -7.33 11.01
N SER A 567 19.96 -6.43 10.41
CA SER A 567 19.04 -6.78 9.34
C SER A 567 19.87 -7.03 8.07
N THR A 568 20.55 -8.19 8.00
CA THR A 568 21.36 -8.62 6.86
C THR A 568 20.54 -8.78 5.57
N ASN A 569 19.22 -8.86 5.73
CA ASN A 569 18.22 -8.94 4.67
C ASN A 569 17.42 -7.62 4.55
N LEU A 570 18.08 -6.46 4.66
CA LEU A 570 17.51 -5.23 4.08
C LEU A 570 17.42 -5.38 2.55
N SER A 571 18.36 -6.12 1.96
CA SER A 571 18.30 -6.56 0.57
C SER A 571 17.20 -7.59 0.34
N ALA A 572 17.04 -8.68 1.11
CA ALA A 572 16.06 -9.71 0.73
C ALA A 572 14.58 -9.26 0.74
N SER A 573 14.18 -8.26 1.56
CA SER A 573 12.84 -7.64 1.43
C SER A 573 12.72 -6.62 0.30
N VAL A 574 13.84 -6.22 -0.31
CA VAL A 574 13.95 -5.30 -1.46
C VAL A 574 14.33 -6.05 -2.76
N VAL A 575 14.81 -7.29 -2.65
CA VAL A 575 15.39 -8.12 -3.72
C VAL A 575 14.47 -9.31 -4.07
N ASP A 576 13.51 -9.68 -3.21
CA ASP A 576 12.42 -10.62 -3.57
C ASP A 576 11.13 -9.90 -4.01
N THR A 577 11.22 -8.62 -4.37
CA THR A 577 10.31 -8.14 -5.41
C THR A 577 11.13 -8.27 -6.68
N PRO A 578 10.69 -9.02 -7.71
CA PRO A 578 11.31 -8.84 -9.01
C PRO A 578 11.27 -7.33 -9.23
N THR A 579 12.41 -6.74 -9.56
CA THR A 579 12.42 -5.50 -10.32
C THR A 579 11.53 -5.78 -11.51
N HIS A 580 10.24 -5.49 -11.37
CA HIS A 580 9.54 -4.85 -12.43
C HIS A 580 10.32 -3.55 -12.61
N GLU A 581 11.40 -3.64 -13.39
CA GLU A 581 11.51 -2.79 -14.56
C GLU A 581 10.06 -2.53 -14.98
N ALA A 582 9.70 -1.27 -15.23
CA ALA A 582 8.54 -1.02 -16.05
C ALA A 582 8.87 -1.63 -17.42
N LEU A 583 8.78 -2.96 -17.44
CA LEU A 583 8.67 -3.82 -18.55
C LEU A 583 7.50 -3.15 -19.24
N THR A 584 7.80 -2.64 -20.42
CA THR A 584 6.79 -2.30 -21.41
C THR A 584 5.74 -3.41 -21.42
N ALA A 585 4.54 -3.19 -21.96
CA ALA A 585 3.54 -4.25 -22.03
C ALA A 585 4.13 -5.59 -22.56
N GLU A 586 5.11 -5.50 -23.46
CA GLU A 586 5.94 -6.59 -23.98
C GLU A 586 6.78 -7.32 -22.92
N GLY A 587 7.40 -6.62 -21.98
CA GLY A 587 8.24 -7.23 -20.96
C GLY A 587 7.47 -7.95 -19.85
N VAL A 588 6.28 -7.46 -19.47
CA VAL A 588 5.40 -8.14 -18.50
C VAL A 588 4.89 -9.44 -19.12
N GLU A 589 4.59 -9.39 -20.41
CA GLU A 589 4.23 -10.58 -21.19
C GLU A 589 5.40 -11.56 -21.29
N ALA A 590 6.64 -11.08 -21.47
CA ALA A 590 7.84 -11.92 -21.51
C ALA A 590 8.15 -12.61 -20.16
N ASP A 591 7.97 -11.92 -19.02
CA ASP A 591 8.14 -12.51 -17.69
C ASP A 591 7.08 -13.60 -17.41
N LEU A 592 5.81 -13.31 -17.73
CA LEU A 592 4.74 -14.31 -17.61
C LEU A 592 5.02 -15.53 -18.49
N HIS A 593 5.49 -15.32 -19.73
CA HIS A 593 5.83 -16.39 -20.66
C HIS A 593 6.94 -17.31 -20.09
N LYS A 594 8.00 -16.74 -19.49
CA LYS A 594 9.07 -17.51 -18.83
C LYS A 594 8.54 -18.35 -17.67
N LYS A 595 7.71 -17.76 -16.82
CA LYS A 595 7.08 -18.47 -15.68
C LYS A 595 6.18 -19.60 -16.17
N CYS A 596 5.42 -19.39 -17.24
CA CYS A 596 4.58 -20.43 -17.84
C CYS A 596 5.40 -21.57 -18.45
N LEU A 597 6.56 -21.30 -19.07
CA LEU A 597 7.47 -22.36 -19.56
C LEU A 597 7.98 -23.22 -18.41
N GLN A 598 8.44 -22.60 -17.31
CA GLN A 598 8.86 -23.34 -16.12
C GLN A 598 7.71 -24.15 -15.52
N ALA A 599 6.52 -23.55 -15.40
CA ALA A 599 5.35 -24.25 -14.89
C ALA A 599 4.91 -25.44 -15.77
N ALA A 600 5.10 -25.37 -17.09
CA ALA A 600 4.81 -26.49 -17.99
C ALA A 600 5.77 -27.67 -17.76
N ILE A 601 7.05 -27.38 -17.50
CA ILE A 601 8.06 -28.38 -17.12
C ILE A 601 7.67 -29.01 -15.78
N ASP A 602 7.39 -28.17 -14.78
CA ASP A 602 7.04 -28.63 -13.43
C ASP A 602 5.76 -29.49 -13.43
N LEU A 603 4.74 -29.12 -14.22
CA LEU A 603 3.53 -29.93 -14.37
C LEU A 603 3.82 -31.33 -14.90
N GLN A 604 4.68 -31.47 -15.90
CA GLN A 604 5.01 -32.79 -16.44
C GLN A 604 5.89 -33.61 -15.47
N GLU A 605 6.85 -32.95 -14.82
CA GLU A 605 7.79 -33.61 -13.92
C GLU A 605 7.15 -34.01 -12.59
N HIS A 606 6.38 -33.09 -11.99
CA HIS A 606 5.86 -33.15 -10.62
C HIS A 606 4.35 -33.31 -10.53
N GLY A 607 3.59 -32.96 -11.57
CA GLY A 607 2.12 -33.03 -11.60
C GLY A 607 1.43 -31.75 -11.11
N TRP A 608 2.21 -30.74 -10.71
CA TRP A 608 1.73 -29.46 -10.19
C TRP A 608 2.73 -28.34 -10.48
N ALA A 609 2.27 -27.09 -10.47
CA ALA A 609 3.10 -25.90 -10.64
C ALA A 609 2.46 -24.66 -10.01
N ILE A 610 3.26 -23.61 -9.82
CA ILE A 610 2.81 -22.30 -9.33
C ILE A 610 3.29 -21.23 -10.30
N VAL A 611 2.37 -20.40 -10.77
CA VAL A 611 2.68 -19.20 -11.55
C VAL A 611 2.41 -17.99 -10.66
N GLU A 612 3.47 -17.33 -10.21
CA GLU A 612 3.38 -16.18 -9.30
C GLU A 612 3.15 -14.86 -10.04
N GLY A 613 2.36 -13.97 -9.42
CA GLY A 613 2.09 -12.62 -9.94
C GLY A 613 1.15 -12.59 -11.14
N VAL A 614 0.27 -13.59 -11.30
CA VAL A 614 -0.77 -13.57 -12.35
C VAL A 614 -1.78 -12.45 -12.09
N LEU A 615 -2.11 -12.19 -10.83
CA LEU A 615 -2.79 -10.98 -10.39
C LEU A 615 -1.88 -10.10 -9.55
N SER A 616 -2.11 -8.79 -9.61
CA SER A 616 -1.53 -7.84 -8.67
C SER A 616 -2.27 -7.87 -7.34
N GLN A 617 -1.62 -7.40 -6.27
CA GLN A 617 -2.25 -7.29 -4.95
C GLN A 617 -3.50 -6.39 -5.00
N ALA A 618 -3.47 -5.29 -5.75
CA ALA A 618 -4.62 -4.38 -5.85
C ALA A 618 -5.84 -5.04 -6.50
N GLU A 619 -5.64 -5.86 -7.53
CA GLU A 619 -6.73 -6.64 -8.13
C GLU A 619 -7.26 -7.68 -7.15
N CYS A 620 -6.37 -8.35 -6.41
CA CYS A 620 -6.78 -9.30 -5.38
C CYS A 620 -7.62 -8.64 -4.28
N ASP A 621 -7.16 -7.50 -3.77
CA ASP A 621 -7.87 -6.74 -2.74
C ASP A 621 -9.27 -6.32 -3.25
N GLN A 622 -9.37 -5.84 -4.49
CA GLN A 622 -10.66 -5.50 -5.11
C GLN A 622 -11.61 -6.70 -5.22
N TYR A 623 -11.09 -7.88 -5.56
CA TYR A 623 -11.89 -9.10 -5.63
C TYR A 623 -12.34 -9.58 -4.24
N VAL A 624 -11.48 -9.44 -3.22
CA VAL A 624 -11.83 -9.73 -1.83
C VAL A 624 -12.89 -8.77 -1.31
N GLU A 625 -12.79 -7.47 -1.60
CA GLU A 625 -13.82 -6.49 -1.24
C GLU A 625 -15.17 -6.83 -1.90
N SER A 626 -15.17 -7.21 -3.18
CA SER A 626 -16.39 -7.60 -3.89
C SER A 626 -17.01 -8.89 -3.32
N LEU A 627 -16.18 -9.85 -2.89
CA LEU A 627 -16.63 -11.05 -2.19
C LEU A 627 -17.30 -10.69 -0.86
N TRP A 628 -16.73 -9.75 -0.11
CA TRP A 628 -17.32 -9.28 1.13
C TRP A 628 -18.60 -8.47 0.93
N ASP A 629 -18.67 -7.62 -0.10
CA ASP A 629 -19.90 -6.91 -0.48
C ASP A 629 -21.02 -7.93 -0.77
N TRP A 630 -20.68 -9.03 -1.45
CA TRP A 630 -21.61 -10.12 -1.70
C TRP A 630 -22.02 -10.84 -0.40
N LEU A 631 -21.07 -11.19 0.47
CA LEU A 631 -21.35 -11.86 1.75
C LEU A 631 -22.23 -11.01 2.68
N GLU A 632 -21.94 -9.72 2.81
CA GLU A 632 -22.73 -8.78 3.63
C GLU A 632 -24.10 -8.51 3.00
N GLY A 633 -24.18 -8.55 1.66
CA GLY A 633 -25.41 -8.40 0.88
C GLY A 633 -26.38 -9.57 0.98
N LEU A 634 -25.97 -10.74 1.49
CA LEU A 634 -26.83 -11.92 1.63
C LEU A 634 -27.99 -11.73 2.63
N GLY A 635 -27.94 -10.70 3.47
CA GLY A 635 -28.97 -10.43 4.49
C GLY A 635 -28.88 -11.33 5.72
N THR A 636 -27.80 -12.10 5.88
CA THR A 636 -27.58 -13.00 7.04
C THR A 636 -27.03 -12.28 8.29
N GLY A 637 -26.65 -11.02 8.16
CA GLY A 637 -26.05 -10.24 9.25
C GLY A 637 -24.56 -10.55 9.50
N ILE A 638 -23.88 -11.23 8.57
CA ILE A 638 -22.41 -11.27 8.52
C ILE A 638 -21.88 -9.85 8.26
N GLN A 639 -20.80 -9.46 8.96
CA GLN A 639 -20.09 -8.21 8.73
C GLN A 639 -18.56 -8.45 8.72
N ARG A 640 -17.86 -7.91 7.73
CA ARG A 640 -16.40 -8.02 7.61
C ARG A 640 -15.64 -7.34 8.76
N SER A 641 -16.26 -6.33 9.35
CA SER A 641 -15.71 -5.55 10.47
C SER A 641 -15.94 -6.17 11.85
N ASP A 642 -16.82 -7.17 11.95
CA ASP A 642 -17.17 -7.84 13.20
C ASP A 642 -16.92 -9.35 13.12
N PRO A 643 -15.74 -9.82 13.61
CA PRO A 643 -15.42 -11.25 13.66
C PRO A 643 -16.40 -12.10 14.48
N VAL A 644 -17.19 -11.50 15.38
CA VAL A 644 -18.20 -12.21 16.17
C VAL A 644 -19.43 -12.56 15.31
N SER A 645 -19.63 -11.87 14.19
CA SER A 645 -20.71 -12.15 13.24
C SER A 645 -20.46 -13.38 12.35
N TRP A 646 -19.24 -13.92 12.33
CA TRP A 646 -18.84 -15.05 11.49
C TRP A 646 -19.22 -16.37 12.18
N THR A 647 -20.50 -16.57 12.45
CA THR A 647 -21.00 -17.78 13.10
C THR A 647 -21.59 -18.74 12.07
N PRO A 648 -21.56 -20.07 12.31
CA PRO A 648 -22.09 -21.05 11.35
C PRO A 648 -23.54 -20.84 10.94
N ASP A 649 -24.38 -20.22 11.79
CA ASP A 649 -25.79 -19.89 11.50
C ASP A 649 -25.96 -18.70 10.54
N ARG A 650 -24.96 -17.82 10.45
CA ARG A 650 -24.97 -16.66 9.53
C ARG A 650 -24.16 -16.93 8.27
N TRP A 651 -23.17 -17.82 8.34
CA TRP A 651 -22.27 -18.18 7.25
C TRP A 651 -23.02 -18.93 6.13
N PRO A 652 -22.75 -18.64 4.84
CA PRO A 652 -23.35 -19.42 3.77
C PRO A 652 -22.93 -20.90 3.88
N PRO A 653 -23.78 -21.84 3.45
CA PRO A 653 -23.48 -23.25 3.57
C PRO A 653 -22.26 -23.60 2.71
N THR A 654 -21.21 -24.11 3.36
CA THR A 654 -19.97 -24.53 2.68
C THR A 654 -19.61 -25.96 3.03
N TYR A 655 -18.96 -26.64 2.08
CA TYR A 655 -18.38 -27.96 2.30
C TYR A 655 -16.87 -27.82 2.46
N ARG A 656 -16.41 -27.79 3.72
CA ARG A 656 -15.00 -27.56 4.08
C ARG A 656 -14.41 -26.28 3.44
N GLY A 657 -15.19 -25.21 3.47
CA GLY A 657 -14.85 -23.92 2.87
C GLY A 657 -15.16 -23.82 1.37
N ILE A 658 -15.51 -24.91 0.68
CA ILE A 658 -15.98 -24.85 -0.71
C ILE A 658 -17.41 -24.32 -0.71
N LEU A 659 -17.62 -23.21 -1.41
CA LEU A 659 -18.92 -22.60 -1.64
C LEU A 659 -19.31 -22.86 -3.11
N ASN A 660 -20.35 -23.66 -3.30
CA ASN A 660 -20.88 -24.09 -4.60
C ASN A 660 -22.41 -23.92 -4.70
N THR A 661 -22.96 -23.05 -3.87
CA THR A 661 -24.39 -22.72 -3.79
C THR A 661 -24.59 -21.22 -3.93
N LEU A 662 -25.83 -20.74 -3.91
CA LEU A 662 -26.17 -19.32 -3.95
C LEU A 662 -25.64 -18.63 -5.22
N GLU A 663 -25.68 -19.34 -6.35
CA GLU A 663 -25.29 -18.84 -7.66
C GLU A 663 -23.85 -18.32 -7.72
N ILE A 664 -22.98 -18.75 -6.79
CA ILE A 664 -21.65 -18.19 -6.57
C ILE A 664 -20.75 -18.27 -7.81
N ALA A 665 -20.85 -19.36 -8.57
CA ALA A 665 -20.08 -19.56 -9.80
C ALA A 665 -20.44 -18.56 -10.92
N HIS A 666 -21.58 -17.86 -10.76
CA HIS A 666 -22.13 -16.87 -11.70
C HIS A 666 -21.97 -15.44 -11.21
N GLN A 667 -21.39 -15.22 -10.04
CA GLN A 667 -21.21 -13.88 -9.48
C GLN A 667 -20.15 -13.08 -10.24
N ALA A 668 -20.36 -11.76 -10.32
CA ALA A 668 -19.56 -10.89 -11.15
C ALA A 668 -18.06 -10.91 -10.79
N PHE A 669 -17.74 -10.96 -9.50
CA PHE A 669 -16.35 -10.98 -9.04
C PHE A 669 -15.62 -12.29 -9.40
N VAL A 670 -16.33 -13.43 -9.44
CA VAL A 670 -15.78 -14.72 -9.88
C VAL A 670 -15.44 -14.65 -11.37
N TRP A 671 -16.33 -14.08 -12.18
CA TRP A 671 -16.10 -13.88 -13.61
C TRP A 671 -14.98 -12.89 -13.91
N ARG A 672 -14.79 -11.84 -13.10
CA ARG A 672 -13.63 -10.94 -13.24
C ARG A 672 -12.31 -11.67 -13.08
N VAL A 673 -12.22 -12.66 -12.18
CA VAL A 673 -11.03 -13.50 -12.03
C VAL A 673 -10.89 -14.44 -13.24
N ARG A 674 -11.96 -15.16 -13.62
CA ARG A 674 -11.93 -16.12 -14.73
C ARG A 674 -11.71 -15.48 -16.11
N LYS A 675 -12.12 -14.23 -16.33
CA LYS A 675 -11.88 -13.52 -17.60
C LYS A 675 -10.58 -12.73 -17.63
N GLN A 676 -9.81 -12.74 -16.53
CA GLN A 676 -8.60 -11.93 -16.46
C GLN A 676 -7.59 -12.40 -17.51
N LYS A 677 -7.10 -11.44 -18.33
CA LYS A 677 -6.25 -11.73 -19.49
C LYS A 677 -5.01 -12.54 -19.13
N ARG A 678 -4.35 -12.22 -18.01
CA ARG A 678 -3.17 -12.95 -17.54
C ARG A 678 -3.49 -14.39 -17.13
N VAL A 679 -4.64 -14.63 -16.49
CA VAL A 679 -5.10 -15.99 -16.14
C VAL A 679 -5.37 -16.78 -17.42
N CYS A 680 -6.21 -16.25 -18.32
CA CYS A 680 -6.51 -16.89 -19.60
C CYS A 680 -5.25 -17.17 -20.42
N LYS A 681 -4.27 -16.25 -20.39
CA LYS A 681 -3.00 -16.42 -21.11
C LYS A 681 -2.19 -17.62 -20.60
N VAL A 682 -2.18 -17.90 -19.29
CA VAL A 682 -1.53 -19.11 -18.76
C VAL A 682 -2.15 -20.35 -19.38
N PHE A 683 -3.49 -20.47 -19.35
CA PHE A 683 -4.20 -21.62 -19.92
C PHE A 683 -4.07 -21.71 -21.45
N GLU A 684 -4.11 -20.59 -22.16
CA GLU A 684 -3.85 -20.53 -23.60
C GLU A 684 -2.48 -21.10 -23.93
N LEU A 685 -1.46 -20.71 -23.17
CA LEU A 685 -0.11 -21.15 -23.41
C LEU A 685 0.05 -22.66 -23.12
N MET A 686 -0.52 -23.13 -22.02
CA MET A 686 -0.46 -24.53 -21.58
C MET A 686 -1.23 -25.47 -22.52
N LEU A 687 -2.44 -25.08 -22.91
CA LEU A 687 -3.37 -25.88 -23.70
C LEU A 687 -3.22 -25.66 -25.21
N GLY A 688 -2.40 -24.70 -25.63
CA GLY A 688 -2.08 -24.47 -27.04
C GLY A 688 -3.18 -23.80 -27.85
N THR A 689 -4.19 -23.20 -27.21
CA THR A 689 -5.24 -22.46 -27.92
C THR A 689 -5.90 -21.39 -27.05
N ASN A 690 -6.32 -20.29 -27.66
CA ASN A 690 -7.12 -19.25 -27.00
C ASN A 690 -8.64 -19.58 -26.97
N GLU A 691 -9.05 -20.66 -27.64
CA GLU A 691 -10.42 -21.15 -27.70
C GLU A 691 -10.79 -21.91 -26.42
N LEU A 692 -10.89 -21.20 -25.31
CA LEU A 692 -11.00 -21.77 -23.96
C LEU A 692 -12.45 -21.81 -23.44
N MET A 693 -12.75 -22.80 -22.61
CA MET A 693 -13.95 -22.87 -21.77
C MET A 693 -13.56 -23.12 -20.31
N THR A 694 -14.31 -22.54 -19.36
CA THR A 694 -14.07 -22.69 -17.91
C THR A 694 -15.26 -23.30 -17.18
N SER A 695 -15.04 -23.99 -16.06
CA SER A 695 -16.07 -24.67 -15.25
C SER A 695 -17.00 -23.69 -14.52
N PHE A 696 -18.23 -24.10 -14.22
CA PHE A 696 -19.11 -23.40 -13.26
C PHE A 696 -19.08 -24.10 -11.91
N ASP A 697 -17.89 -24.29 -11.34
CA ASP A 697 -17.69 -25.08 -10.12
C ASP A 697 -17.98 -24.28 -8.84
N ALA A 698 -16.97 -23.66 -8.25
CA ALA A 698 -17.03 -23.16 -6.89
C ALA A 698 -15.98 -22.07 -6.62
N ILE A 699 -16.04 -21.51 -5.41
CA ILE A 699 -14.93 -20.80 -4.78
C ILE A 699 -14.60 -21.47 -3.43
N ASN A 700 -13.46 -21.14 -2.83
CA ASN A 700 -13.16 -21.53 -1.45
C ASN A 700 -13.01 -20.29 -0.57
N VAL A 701 -13.84 -20.20 0.46
CA VAL A 701 -13.84 -19.14 1.46
C VAL A 701 -13.78 -19.78 2.83
N LEU A 702 -12.66 -19.58 3.53
CA LEU A 702 -12.47 -20.08 4.88
C LEU A 702 -12.10 -18.93 5.81
N ALA A 703 -12.94 -18.74 6.82
CA ALA A 703 -12.74 -17.75 7.86
C ALA A 703 -11.75 -18.22 8.94
N PRO A 704 -11.07 -17.29 9.65
CA PRO A 704 -10.23 -17.62 10.79
C PRO A 704 -11.09 -18.10 11.97
N HIS A 705 -11.34 -19.41 12.05
CA HIS A 705 -12.10 -20.03 13.14
C HIS A 705 -11.30 -21.09 13.91
N ASN A 706 -11.74 -21.35 15.15
CA ASN A 706 -11.13 -22.28 16.11
C ASN A 706 -11.61 -23.75 15.96
N GLU A 707 -12.47 -24.07 14.99
CA GLU A 707 -12.95 -25.45 14.84
C GLU A 707 -11.92 -26.32 14.10
N ALA A 708 -11.72 -27.52 14.63
CA ALA A 708 -10.81 -28.49 14.03
C ALA A 708 -11.33 -28.87 12.64
N PRO A 709 -10.54 -28.66 11.59
CA PRO A 709 -10.98 -28.98 10.24
C PRO A 709 -11.15 -30.50 10.08
N PRO A 710 -12.17 -30.96 9.35
CA PRO A 710 -12.35 -32.37 9.07
C PRO A 710 -11.13 -32.95 8.32
N ALA A 711 -10.79 -34.20 8.61
CA ALA A 711 -9.63 -34.88 8.03
C ALA A 711 -9.64 -34.77 6.49
N GLY A 712 -8.49 -34.41 5.90
CA GLY A 712 -8.37 -34.20 4.46
C GLY A 712 -8.89 -35.38 3.65
N TRP A 713 -9.65 -35.11 2.59
CA TRP A 713 -10.06 -36.14 1.64
C TRP A 713 -9.01 -36.19 0.53
N LEU A 714 -8.25 -37.27 0.46
CA LEU A 714 -7.33 -37.44 -0.65
C LEU A 714 -8.14 -37.97 -1.84
N HIS A 715 -7.99 -37.35 -3.00
CA HIS A 715 -8.77 -37.67 -4.21
C HIS A 715 -7.99 -37.35 -5.48
N VAL A 716 -8.54 -37.81 -6.60
CA VAL A 716 -8.17 -37.42 -7.97
C VAL A 716 -9.43 -36.97 -8.71
N ASP A 717 -9.24 -36.14 -9.72
CA ASP A 717 -10.32 -35.49 -10.47
C ASP A 717 -10.38 -35.96 -11.92
N GLN A 718 -9.85 -37.15 -12.18
CA GLN A 718 -9.90 -37.80 -13.47
C GLN A 718 -10.20 -39.30 -13.37
N THR A 719 -11.13 -39.77 -14.20
CA THR A 719 -11.45 -41.20 -14.31
C THR A 719 -10.27 -42.01 -14.88
N PRO A 720 -10.07 -43.29 -14.47
CA PRO A 720 -9.07 -44.18 -15.10
C PRO A 720 -9.33 -44.46 -16.58
N LEU A 721 -10.56 -44.24 -17.07
CA LEU A 721 -10.90 -44.36 -18.49
C LEU A 721 -10.21 -43.30 -19.36
N ARG A 722 -9.63 -42.26 -18.74
CA ARG A 722 -8.75 -41.29 -19.37
C ARG A 722 -7.33 -41.52 -18.84
N PRO A 723 -6.47 -42.30 -19.53
CA PRO A 723 -5.10 -42.59 -19.09
C PRO A 723 -4.20 -41.36 -19.01
N HIS A 724 -4.43 -40.43 -19.95
CA HIS A 724 -3.53 -39.35 -20.28
C HIS A 724 -4.05 -38.03 -19.69
N PHE A 725 -3.23 -36.99 -19.74
CA PHE A 725 -3.63 -35.65 -19.32
C PHE A 725 -4.93 -35.23 -20.02
N ALA A 726 -5.99 -34.93 -19.24
CA ALA A 726 -7.29 -34.52 -19.77
C ALA A 726 -7.68 -33.09 -19.39
N CYS A 727 -7.37 -32.66 -18.17
CA CYS A 727 -7.74 -31.33 -17.68
C CYS A 727 -6.58 -30.68 -16.92
N LEU A 728 -6.32 -29.40 -17.23
CA LEU A 728 -5.48 -28.56 -16.37
C LEU A 728 -6.37 -27.93 -15.30
N GLN A 729 -6.21 -28.38 -14.06
CA GLN A 729 -6.91 -27.75 -12.95
C GLN A 729 -6.12 -26.55 -12.46
N GLY A 730 -6.85 -25.56 -11.94
CA GLY A 730 -6.23 -24.36 -11.42
C GLY A 730 -7.05 -23.68 -10.36
N LEU A 731 -6.36 -22.90 -9.53
CA LEU A 731 -6.99 -21.98 -8.60
C LEU A 731 -6.17 -20.71 -8.45
N VAL A 732 -6.85 -19.59 -8.34
CA VAL A 732 -6.25 -18.29 -8.06
C VAL A 732 -6.45 -17.95 -6.60
N ASN A 733 -5.35 -17.68 -5.93
CA ASN A 733 -5.35 -17.32 -4.54
C ASN A 733 -5.43 -15.79 -4.38
N LEU A 734 -6.43 -15.28 -3.65
CA LEU A 734 -6.70 -13.84 -3.53
C LEU A 734 -6.08 -13.20 -2.28
N VAL A 735 -5.54 -14.00 -1.36
CA VAL A 735 -4.87 -13.53 -0.14
C VAL A 735 -3.55 -14.27 0.05
N ASN A 736 -2.61 -13.75 0.81
CA ASN A 736 -1.38 -14.51 1.09
C ASN A 736 -1.71 -15.80 1.84
N VAL A 737 -1.35 -16.96 1.27
CA VAL A 737 -1.56 -18.25 1.93
C VAL A 737 -0.24 -18.83 2.40
N SER A 738 -0.23 -19.20 3.69
CA SER A 738 0.79 -20.07 4.24
C SER A 738 0.19 -21.43 4.55
N ALA A 739 0.97 -22.49 4.32
CA ALA A 739 0.56 -23.86 4.62
C ALA A 739 0.26 -24.08 6.11
N GLU A 740 0.73 -23.19 6.98
CA GLU A 740 0.61 -23.28 8.42
C GLU A 740 -0.58 -22.50 8.99
N THR A 741 -1.09 -21.46 8.31
CA THR A 741 -2.05 -20.51 8.91
C THR A 741 -3.36 -20.29 8.16
N SER A 742 -3.44 -20.53 6.85
CA SER A 742 -4.66 -20.26 6.06
C SER A 742 -5.35 -21.52 5.52
N GLY A 743 -4.65 -22.65 5.49
CA GLY A 743 -5.02 -23.77 4.61
C GLY A 743 -4.70 -23.47 3.15
N THR A 744 -4.39 -24.49 2.37
CA THR A 744 -3.91 -24.39 0.98
C THR A 744 -4.17 -25.68 0.20
N LEU A 745 -3.87 -25.73 -1.09
CA LEU A 745 -3.84 -26.99 -1.84
C LEU A 745 -2.65 -27.85 -1.39
N MET A 746 -2.91 -29.13 -1.09
CA MET A 746 -1.86 -30.14 -0.98
C MET A 746 -1.96 -31.13 -2.11
N VAL A 747 -0.79 -31.53 -2.59
CA VAL A 747 -0.59 -32.50 -3.65
C VAL A 747 0.39 -33.57 -3.16
N LYS A 748 0.25 -34.77 -3.70
CA LYS A 748 1.27 -35.83 -3.63
C LYS A 748 2.19 -35.69 -4.86
N ASP A 749 3.45 -35.34 -4.63
CA ASP A 749 4.41 -35.09 -5.71
C ASP A 749 4.53 -36.32 -6.63
N LYS A 750 4.50 -36.10 -7.95
CA LYS A 750 4.62 -37.14 -8.99
C LYS A 750 3.51 -38.20 -9.02
N SER A 751 2.46 -38.06 -8.21
CA SER A 751 1.38 -39.04 -8.11
C SER A 751 0.57 -39.22 -9.40
N HIS A 752 0.52 -38.21 -10.27
CA HIS A 752 -0.13 -38.29 -11.59
C HIS A 752 0.44 -39.40 -12.48
N LYS A 753 1.72 -39.75 -12.29
CA LYS A 753 2.39 -40.83 -13.02
C LYS A 753 1.89 -42.22 -12.61
N MET A 754 1.28 -42.32 -11.42
CA MET A 754 0.80 -43.57 -10.84
C MET A 754 -0.71 -43.76 -11.00
N HIS A 755 -1.38 -42.86 -11.71
CA HIS A 755 -2.84 -42.86 -11.85
C HIS A 755 -3.37 -44.21 -12.36
N GLN A 756 -2.86 -44.68 -13.50
CA GLN A 756 -3.28 -45.96 -14.07
C GLN A 756 -2.87 -47.14 -13.19
N ASP A 757 -1.62 -47.18 -12.73
CA ASP A 757 -1.11 -48.26 -11.90
C ASP A 757 -1.92 -48.42 -10.62
N PHE A 758 -2.32 -47.33 -9.98
CA PHE A 758 -3.19 -47.36 -8.81
C PHE A 758 -4.52 -48.05 -9.11
N PHE A 759 -5.21 -47.65 -10.19
CA PHE A 759 -6.51 -48.24 -10.52
C PHE A 759 -6.39 -49.71 -10.92
N HIS A 760 -5.29 -50.11 -11.55
CA HIS A 760 -5.07 -51.51 -11.94
C HIS A 760 -4.62 -52.42 -10.80
N THR A 761 -3.86 -51.90 -9.82
CA THR A 761 -3.15 -52.76 -8.84
C THR A 761 -3.58 -52.56 -7.39
N VAL A 762 -4.08 -51.37 -7.02
CA VAL A 762 -4.35 -50.99 -5.63
C VAL A 762 -5.83 -50.76 -5.36
N SER A 763 -6.58 -50.26 -6.35
CA SER A 763 -8.00 -49.91 -6.16
C SER A 763 -8.88 -51.10 -5.77
N LYS A 764 -8.50 -52.31 -6.24
CA LYS A 764 -9.25 -53.57 -6.11
C LYS A 764 -10.68 -53.52 -6.67
N LEU A 765 -10.93 -52.60 -7.61
CA LEU A 765 -12.20 -52.49 -8.31
C LEU A 765 -12.31 -53.56 -9.40
N SER A 766 -13.50 -54.15 -9.58
CA SER A 766 -13.78 -55.03 -10.72
C SER A 766 -13.76 -54.23 -12.04
N PRO A 767 -13.61 -54.90 -13.20
CA PRO A 767 -13.70 -54.22 -14.51
C PRO A 767 -15.00 -53.43 -14.70
N GLU A 768 -16.12 -53.94 -14.20
CA GLU A 768 -17.42 -53.26 -14.21
C GLU A 768 -17.39 -52.00 -13.33
N GLN A 769 -16.83 -52.09 -12.13
CA GLN A 769 -16.69 -50.95 -11.22
C GLN A 769 -15.75 -49.87 -11.78
N LEU A 770 -14.69 -50.27 -12.50
CA LEU A 770 -13.76 -49.33 -13.15
C LEU A 770 -14.44 -48.51 -14.26
N ALA A 771 -15.40 -49.10 -14.97
CA ALA A 771 -16.16 -48.41 -16.00
C ALA A 771 -17.09 -47.31 -15.44
N ASP A 772 -17.50 -47.45 -14.18
CA ASP A 772 -18.40 -46.52 -13.49
C ASP A 772 -17.67 -45.50 -12.59
N VAL A 773 -16.33 -45.50 -12.58
CA VAL A 773 -15.56 -44.56 -11.75
C VAL A 773 -15.78 -43.11 -12.24
N PRO A 774 -16.36 -42.23 -11.40
CA PRO A 774 -16.54 -40.83 -11.75
C PRO A 774 -15.20 -40.10 -11.83
N ASP A 775 -15.19 -38.93 -12.48
CA ASP A 775 -13.98 -38.10 -12.57
C ASP A 775 -13.46 -37.71 -11.18
N HIS A 776 -14.34 -37.27 -10.28
CA HIS A 776 -13.99 -37.08 -8.87
C HIS A 776 -14.01 -38.43 -8.13
N TYR A 777 -12.85 -39.02 -7.86
CA TYR A 777 -12.69 -40.27 -7.12
C TYR A 777 -11.98 -40.04 -5.78
N GLN A 778 -12.73 -40.16 -4.68
CA GLN A 778 -12.20 -40.08 -3.33
C GLN A 778 -11.66 -41.44 -2.87
N PHE A 779 -10.44 -41.46 -2.34
CA PHE A 779 -9.82 -42.69 -1.85
C PHE A 779 -10.45 -43.20 -0.55
N THR A 780 -10.66 -44.51 -0.48
CA THR A 780 -11.13 -45.18 0.75
C THR A 780 -10.01 -45.21 1.80
N PRO A 781 -10.33 -45.34 3.11
CA PRO A 781 -9.31 -45.44 4.15
C PRO A 781 -8.28 -46.56 3.93
N ALA A 782 -8.68 -47.66 3.28
CA ALA A 782 -7.77 -48.77 2.94
C ALA A 782 -6.80 -48.45 1.80
N GLN A 783 -7.13 -47.46 0.95
CA GLN A 783 -6.31 -47.03 -0.18
C GLN A 783 -5.35 -45.88 0.20
N LEU A 784 -5.64 -45.10 1.24
CA LEU A 784 -4.81 -43.96 1.65
C LEU A 784 -3.32 -44.30 1.90
N PRO A 785 -2.97 -45.42 2.58
CA PRO A 785 -1.56 -45.74 2.87
C PRO A 785 -0.69 -45.91 1.61
N TYR A 786 -1.28 -46.24 0.46
CA TYR A 786 -0.54 -46.33 -0.80
C TYR A 786 0.07 -44.98 -1.20
N TRP A 787 -0.58 -43.87 -0.86
CA TRP A 787 -0.13 -42.54 -1.25
C TRP A 787 0.89 -41.93 -0.28
N ASP A 788 1.16 -42.58 0.86
CA ASP A 788 2.15 -42.13 1.83
C ASP A 788 3.59 -42.34 1.37
N GLN A 789 3.80 -43.13 0.31
CA GLN A 789 5.09 -43.28 -0.36
C GLN A 789 5.50 -42.04 -1.18
N PHE A 790 4.58 -41.09 -1.42
CA PHE A 790 4.85 -39.86 -2.15
C PHE A 790 4.99 -38.66 -1.20
N ASP A 791 5.92 -37.78 -1.54
CA ASP A 791 6.12 -36.54 -0.80
C ASP A 791 4.85 -35.69 -0.82
N THR A 792 4.47 -35.21 0.37
CA THR A 792 3.27 -34.38 0.55
C THR A 792 3.68 -32.93 0.50
N VAL A 793 3.28 -32.23 -0.56
CA VAL A 793 3.62 -30.82 -0.77
C VAL A 793 2.39 -29.97 -0.48
N LYS A 794 2.52 -29.04 0.48
CA LYS A 794 1.52 -28.01 0.74
C LYS A 794 1.93 -26.75 -0.01
N LEU A 795 1.18 -26.38 -1.05
CA LEU A 795 1.54 -25.28 -1.93
C LEU A 795 1.49 -23.94 -1.17
N LYS A 796 2.46 -23.07 -1.40
CA LYS A 796 2.55 -21.74 -0.77
C LYS A 796 2.66 -20.68 -1.86
N GLY A 797 2.04 -19.54 -1.66
CA GLY A 797 2.08 -18.46 -2.65
C GLY A 797 1.49 -17.16 -2.11
N GLY A 798 1.92 -16.05 -2.69
CA GLY A 798 1.34 -14.74 -2.42
C GLY A 798 -0.09 -14.62 -2.96
N ALA A 799 -0.75 -13.52 -2.60
CA ALA A 799 -1.95 -13.10 -3.28
C ALA A 799 -1.67 -12.89 -4.78
N GLY A 800 -2.55 -13.41 -5.62
CA GLY A 800 -2.45 -13.34 -7.08
C GLY A 800 -1.64 -14.46 -7.72
N SER A 801 -1.14 -15.42 -6.96
CA SER A 801 -0.54 -16.64 -7.52
C SER A 801 -1.62 -17.58 -8.06
N LEU A 802 -1.35 -18.18 -9.22
CA LEU A 802 -2.15 -19.23 -9.85
C LEU A 802 -1.49 -20.58 -9.57
N PHE A 803 -2.19 -21.45 -8.85
CA PHE A 803 -1.75 -22.83 -8.62
C PHE A 803 -2.35 -23.72 -9.69
N LEU A 804 -1.55 -24.60 -10.26
CA LEU A 804 -1.93 -25.49 -11.35
C LEU A 804 -1.61 -26.94 -10.97
N TRP A 805 -2.46 -27.86 -11.39
CA TRP A 805 -2.17 -29.29 -11.28
C TRP A 805 -2.87 -30.09 -12.38
N ASP A 806 -2.25 -31.23 -12.71
CA ASP A 806 -2.86 -32.26 -13.55
C ASP A 806 -4.03 -32.90 -12.80
N SER A 807 -5.18 -33.09 -13.44
CA SER A 807 -6.36 -33.72 -12.81
C SER A 807 -6.12 -35.15 -12.29
N ARG A 808 -5.04 -35.82 -12.73
CA ARG A 808 -4.57 -37.11 -12.20
C ARG A 808 -3.73 -36.99 -10.93
N THR A 809 -3.22 -35.79 -10.62
CA THR A 809 -2.42 -35.56 -9.41
C THR A 809 -3.31 -35.76 -8.19
N THR A 810 -2.87 -36.63 -7.29
CA THR A 810 -3.55 -36.88 -6.04
C THR A 810 -3.43 -35.66 -5.13
N HIS A 811 -4.56 -35.13 -4.69
CA HIS A 811 -4.58 -33.85 -3.99
C HIS A 811 -5.73 -33.75 -2.96
N SER A 812 -5.68 -32.70 -2.15
CA SER A 812 -6.73 -32.34 -1.19
C SER A 812 -6.59 -30.89 -0.73
N ASN A 813 -7.68 -30.32 -0.21
CA ASN A 813 -7.57 -29.12 0.60
C ASN A 813 -6.86 -29.45 1.93
N THR A 814 -5.85 -28.66 2.27
CA THR A 814 -5.25 -28.70 3.60
C THR A 814 -5.90 -27.72 4.52
N TYR A 815 -5.91 -28.13 5.77
CA TYR A 815 -6.27 -27.29 6.88
C TYR A 815 -5.17 -27.41 7.94
N SER A 816 -5.01 -26.34 8.71
CA SER A 816 -4.12 -26.31 9.86
C SER A 816 -4.98 -26.41 11.12
N ASP A 817 -4.46 -27.03 12.17
CA ASP A 817 -5.10 -27.01 13.50
C ASP A 817 -5.18 -25.59 14.10
N LYS A 818 -4.63 -24.59 13.39
CA LYS A 818 -4.57 -23.17 13.76
C LYS A 818 -4.81 -22.30 12.52
N ILE A 819 -6.02 -22.32 11.95
CA ILE A 819 -6.40 -21.34 10.93
C ILE A 819 -6.44 -19.96 11.60
N LYS A 820 -5.47 -19.11 11.24
CA LYS A 820 -5.27 -17.76 11.81
C LYS A 820 -5.47 -16.65 10.79
N SER A 821 -5.65 -17.01 9.52
CA SER A 821 -5.77 -16.10 8.40
C SER A 821 -6.76 -16.63 7.38
N TRP A 822 -7.34 -15.70 6.63
CA TRP A 822 -8.33 -16.00 5.60
C TRP A 822 -7.77 -16.90 4.50
N ARG A 823 -8.67 -17.71 3.93
CA ARG A 823 -8.48 -18.35 2.63
C ARG A 823 -9.55 -17.84 1.68
N HIS A 824 -9.14 -17.18 0.61
CA HIS A 824 -10.01 -16.72 -0.46
C HIS A 824 -9.43 -17.22 -1.79
N VAL A 825 -10.13 -18.14 -2.42
CA VAL A 825 -9.68 -18.81 -3.63
C VAL A 825 -10.80 -18.86 -4.65
N VAL A 826 -10.49 -18.58 -5.91
CA VAL A 826 -11.39 -18.85 -7.03
C VAL A 826 -10.84 -20.01 -7.83
N TYR A 827 -11.65 -21.06 -8.04
CA TYR A 827 -11.27 -22.17 -8.90
C TYR A 827 -11.36 -21.73 -10.37
N THR A 828 -10.33 -22.08 -11.13
CA THR A 828 -10.09 -21.64 -12.51
C THR A 828 -9.58 -22.83 -13.33
N CYS A 829 -10.46 -23.78 -13.63
CA CYS A 829 -10.18 -24.90 -14.51
C CYS A 829 -10.56 -24.55 -15.95
N TYR A 830 -9.73 -24.91 -16.94
CA TYR A 830 -10.01 -24.66 -18.36
C TYR A 830 -9.74 -25.89 -19.22
N GLN A 831 -10.54 -26.03 -20.29
CA GLN A 831 -10.31 -26.96 -21.39
C GLN A 831 -10.53 -26.23 -22.73
N PRO A 832 -9.90 -26.68 -23.82
CA PRO A 832 -10.24 -26.23 -25.16
C PRO A 832 -11.72 -26.47 -25.47
N ARG A 833 -12.42 -25.45 -25.99
CA ARG A 833 -13.82 -25.55 -26.43
C ARG A 833 -14.03 -26.68 -27.41
N GLY A 834 -13.07 -26.93 -28.30
CA GLY A 834 -13.14 -27.99 -29.31
C GLY A 834 -13.23 -29.41 -28.74
N MET A 835 -13.04 -29.61 -27.43
CA MET A 835 -13.30 -30.88 -26.75
C MET A 835 -14.78 -31.10 -26.40
N ALA A 836 -15.59 -30.02 -26.39
CA ALA A 836 -16.99 -30.10 -26.02
C ALA A 836 -17.85 -30.68 -27.14
N SER A 837 -18.71 -31.64 -26.78
CA SER A 837 -19.75 -32.09 -27.70
C SER A 837 -20.86 -31.03 -27.82
N VAL A 838 -21.68 -31.13 -28.87
CA VAL A 838 -22.87 -30.26 -29.03
C VAL A 838 -23.77 -30.34 -27.78
N ARG A 839 -23.94 -31.54 -27.22
CA ARG A 839 -24.69 -31.76 -25.97
C ARG A 839 -24.06 -31.01 -24.78
N ASP A 840 -22.74 -31.04 -24.64
CA ASP A 840 -22.05 -30.35 -23.54
C ASP A 840 -22.22 -28.83 -23.64
N LEU A 841 -22.15 -28.28 -24.87
CA LEU A 841 -22.40 -26.86 -25.13
C LEU A 841 -23.84 -26.45 -24.81
N GLU A 842 -24.82 -27.26 -25.19
CA GLU A 842 -26.24 -27.04 -24.85
C GLU A 842 -26.46 -27.08 -23.33
N LEU A 843 -25.85 -28.04 -22.63
CA LEU A 843 -25.93 -28.13 -21.16
C LEU A 843 -25.28 -26.92 -20.48
N LYS A 844 -24.15 -26.45 -21.01
CA LYS A 844 -23.48 -25.22 -20.55
C LYS A 844 -24.36 -23.99 -20.72
N ALA A 845 -25.00 -23.83 -21.88
CA ALA A 845 -25.91 -22.74 -22.15
C ALA A 845 -27.13 -22.78 -21.20
N GLN A 846 -27.71 -23.96 -20.97
CA GLN A 846 -28.81 -24.12 -20.01
C GLN A 846 -28.39 -23.81 -18.57
N ALA A 847 -27.22 -24.29 -18.16
CA ALA A 847 -26.68 -24.01 -16.83
C ALA A 847 -26.36 -22.53 -16.65
N TRP A 848 -25.84 -21.88 -17.69
CA TRP A 848 -25.69 -20.44 -17.76
C TRP A 848 -27.05 -19.78 -17.55
N ASP A 849 -28.07 -20.00 -18.38
CA ASP A 849 -29.36 -19.32 -18.26
C ASP A 849 -30.03 -19.47 -16.88
N ARG A 850 -29.83 -20.62 -16.22
CA ARG A 850 -30.45 -20.96 -14.93
C ARG A 850 -29.59 -20.68 -13.70
N TYR A 851 -28.42 -20.07 -13.85
CA TYR A 851 -27.46 -19.83 -12.76
C TYR A 851 -26.98 -21.12 -12.07
N GLN A 852 -27.00 -22.26 -12.76
CA GLN A 852 -26.64 -23.55 -12.17
C GLN A 852 -25.14 -23.83 -12.25
N ILE A 853 -24.61 -24.53 -11.26
CA ILE A 853 -23.23 -25.00 -11.26
C ILE A 853 -23.07 -26.25 -12.14
N THR A 854 -21.83 -26.50 -12.57
CA THR A 854 -21.44 -27.69 -13.35
C THR A 854 -20.36 -28.49 -12.62
N THR A 855 -20.03 -29.65 -13.17
CA THR A 855 -18.78 -30.36 -12.86
C THR A 855 -17.55 -29.47 -13.09
N HIS A 856 -16.43 -29.86 -12.49
CA HIS A 856 -15.13 -29.19 -12.62
C HIS A 856 -14.53 -29.30 -14.02
N LEU A 857 -14.98 -30.26 -14.83
CA LEU A 857 -14.59 -30.40 -16.24
C LEU A 857 -15.33 -29.36 -17.10
N PRO A 858 -14.62 -28.41 -17.74
CA PRO A 858 -15.25 -27.34 -18.49
C PRO A 858 -15.90 -27.74 -19.82
N ALA A 859 -15.36 -28.75 -20.50
CA ALA A 859 -15.74 -29.11 -21.87
C ALA A 859 -16.29 -30.54 -22.01
N GLU A 860 -15.94 -31.46 -21.12
CA GLU A 860 -16.33 -32.87 -21.24
C GLU A 860 -17.08 -33.38 -20.00
N ASN A 861 -17.98 -34.35 -20.18
CA ASN A 861 -18.75 -34.98 -19.10
C ASN A 861 -19.44 -33.94 -18.19
N ILE A 862 -20.04 -32.91 -18.80
CA ILE A 862 -20.68 -31.82 -18.08
C ILE A 862 -21.95 -32.33 -17.43
N ARG A 863 -22.03 -32.23 -16.10
CA ARG A 863 -23.27 -32.46 -15.35
C ARG A 863 -23.67 -31.18 -14.65
N VAL A 864 -24.95 -30.86 -14.76
CA VAL A 864 -25.56 -29.68 -14.11
C VAL A 864 -26.14 -30.14 -12.79
N TYR A 865 -25.84 -29.42 -11.72
CA TYR A 865 -26.39 -29.70 -10.40
C TYR A 865 -27.42 -28.65 -10.00
N ASP A 866 -28.42 -29.10 -9.25
CA ASP A 866 -29.38 -28.24 -8.56
C ASP A 866 -28.68 -27.64 -7.34
N GLU A 867 -28.83 -26.33 -7.06
CA GLU A 867 -28.06 -25.61 -6.01
C GLU A 867 -28.41 -26.03 -4.57
N ASN A 868 -29.28 -27.03 -4.42
CA ASN A 868 -29.68 -27.53 -3.13
C ASN A 868 -28.51 -28.26 -2.45
N PHE A 869 -27.93 -27.60 -1.44
CA PHE A 869 -26.82 -28.12 -0.64
C PHE A 869 -27.05 -29.54 -0.12
N ALA A 870 -28.27 -29.88 0.31
CA ALA A 870 -28.60 -31.19 0.84
C ALA A 870 -28.57 -32.29 -0.24
N LYS A 871 -28.83 -31.95 -1.50
CA LYS A 871 -28.71 -32.88 -2.64
C LYS A 871 -27.26 -33.02 -3.09
N LEU A 872 -26.47 -31.94 -2.99
CA LEU A 872 -25.04 -31.95 -3.31
C LEU A 872 -24.28 -32.79 -2.29
N TRP A 873 -24.52 -32.59 -0.99
CA TRP A 873 -23.80 -33.24 0.11
C TRP A 873 -24.74 -33.99 1.09
N PRO A 874 -25.37 -35.10 0.65
CA PRO A 874 -26.39 -35.80 1.42
C PRO A 874 -25.89 -36.41 2.73
N ASN A 875 -24.59 -36.72 2.83
CA ASN A 875 -23.99 -37.27 4.06
C ASN A 875 -23.72 -36.21 5.14
N GLU A 876 -23.68 -34.92 4.78
CA GLU A 876 -23.45 -33.81 5.72
C GLU A 876 -24.70 -32.94 5.95
N ALA A 877 -25.75 -33.14 5.15
CA ALA A 877 -27.05 -32.49 5.29
C ALA A 877 -27.72 -32.68 6.67
N LYS A 878 -27.32 -33.71 7.44
CA LYS A 878 -27.84 -33.97 8.80
C LYS A 878 -27.47 -32.89 9.83
N VAL A 879 -26.53 -32.00 9.53
CA VAL A 879 -26.07 -30.94 10.46
C VAL A 879 -26.77 -29.60 10.18
N LEU A 880 -27.49 -29.46 9.07
CA LEU A 880 -28.13 -28.21 8.62
C LEU A 880 -29.65 -28.14 8.89
N ASP A 881 -30.13 -28.80 9.94
CA ASP A 881 -31.55 -28.78 10.35
C ASP A 881 -31.90 -27.56 11.23
N THR A 882 -31.40 -26.39 10.85
CA THR A 882 -31.77 -25.11 11.46
C THR A 882 -32.22 -24.16 10.36
N HIS A 883 -33.29 -23.40 10.64
CA HIS A 883 -33.92 -22.42 9.74
C HIS A 883 -32.89 -21.78 8.79
N GLN A 884 -32.89 -22.16 7.51
CA GLN A 884 -32.05 -21.50 6.53
C GLN A 884 -32.58 -20.08 6.33
N PRO A 885 -31.76 -19.03 6.53
CA PRO A 885 -32.20 -17.65 6.32
C PRO A 885 -32.60 -17.43 4.84
N ASP A 886 -33.57 -16.55 4.60
CA ASP A 886 -33.93 -16.11 3.25
C ASP A 886 -32.78 -15.27 2.66
N TYR A 887 -31.90 -15.92 1.89
CA TYR A 887 -30.75 -15.26 1.26
C TYR A 887 -31.19 -14.25 0.20
N GLN A 888 -30.68 -13.02 0.30
CA GLN A 888 -30.88 -11.98 -0.70
C GLN A 888 -29.78 -12.06 -1.77
N ILE A 889 -30.03 -12.84 -2.83
CA ILE A 889 -29.06 -13.01 -3.93
C ILE A 889 -29.29 -11.91 -4.98
N ASN A 890 -28.27 -11.07 -5.20
CA ASN A 890 -28.29 -10.10 -6.29
C ASN A 890 -27.96 -10.77 -7.64
N ARG A 891 -28.91 -10.75 -8.58
CA ARG A 891 -28.81 -11.35 -9.91
C ARG A 891 -28.51 -10.33 -11.00
N ASP A 892 -27.47 -9.52 -10.81
CA ASP A 892 -27.07 -8.50 -11.79
C ASP A 892 -26.07 -9.06 -12.83
N ARG A 893 -26.58 -9.82 -13.80
CA ARG A 893 -25.80 -10.32 -14.94
C ARG A 893 -25.40 -9.27 -15.97
N GLN A 894 -26.11 -8.15 -16.03
CA GLN A 894 -25.88 -7.12 -17.05
C GLN A 894 -24.49 -6.49 -16.94
N THR A 895 -23.89 -6.53 -15.75
CA THR A 895 -22.53 -6.03 -15.52
C THR A 895 -21.40 -6.95 -16.01
N ILE A 896 -21.72 -8.20 -16.41
CA ILE A 896 -20.72 -9.22 -16.79
C ILE A 896 -20.97 -9.93 -18.11
N GLU A 897 -22.12 -9.74 -18.76
CA GLU A 897 -22.43 -10.28 -20.08
C GLU A 897 -21.68 -9.54 -21.20
N ASP A 898 -20.35 -9.66 -21.18
CA ASP A 898 -19.50 -9.31 -22.33
C ASP A 898 -19.15 -10.57 -23.15
N LYS A 899 -18.66 -10.34 -24.38
CA LYS A 899 -18.34 -11.41 -25.33
C LYS A 899 -17.32 -12.40 -24.79
N ASP A 900 -16.35 -11.95 -23.98
CA ASP A 900 -15.29 -12.81 -23.46
C ASP A 900 -15.84 -13.76 -22.40
N VAL A 901 -16.74 -13.27 -21.54
CA VAL A 901 -17.46 -14.11 -20.56
C VAL A 901 -18.34 -15.13 -21.25
N LEU A 902 -19.15 -14.73 -22.23
CA LEU A 902 -20.04 -15.66 -22.95
C LEU A 902 -19.27 -16.74 -23.71
N ARG A 903 -18.11 -16.40 -24.27
CA ARG A 903 -17.19 -17.35 -24.92
C ARG A 903 -16.61 -18.35 -23.91
N LEU A 904 -16.04 -17.87 -22.81
CA LEU A 904 -15.49 -18.72 -21.73
C LEU A 904 -16.56 -19.58 -21.06
N ALA A 905 -17.79 -19.08 -20.96
CA ALA A 905 -18.95 -19.80 -20.45
C ALA A 905 -19.42 -20.91 -21.41
N GLY A 906 -18.97 -20.89 -22.66
CA GLY A 906 -19.37 -21.85 -23.69
C GLY A 906 -20.66 -21.49 -24.43
N VAL A 907 -21.28 -20.37 -24.09
CA VAL A 907 -22.56 -19.88 -24.64
C VAL A 907 -22.37 -19.31 -26.04
N GLN A 908 -21.25 -18.62 -26.28
CA GLN A 908 -20.92 -18.02 -27.57
C GLN A 908 -19.70 -18.69 -28.20
N GLU A 909 -19.69 -18.77 -29.52
CA GLU A 909 -18.54 -19.28 -30.29
C GLU A 909 -17.41 -18.26 -30.44
N TYR A 910 -16.20 -18.78 -30.62
CA TYR A 910 -15.05 -18.00 -31.06
C TYR A 910 -15.07 -17.92 -32.59
N PRO A 911 -14.98 -16.72 -33.19
CA PRO A 911 -14.89 -16.58 -34.63
C PRO A 911 -13.64 -17.31 -35.17
N GLU A 912 -13.78 -18.04 -36.27
CA GLU A 912 -12.66 -18.82 -36.86
C GLU A 912 -11.40 -17.98 -37.10
N GLY A 913 -11.55 -16.70 -37.46
CA GLY A 913 -10.43 -15.77 -37.68
C GLY A 913 -9.74 -15.26 -36.41
N GLU A 914 -10.30 -15.51 -35.22
CA GLU A 914 -9.74 -15.10 -33.92
C GLU A 914 -9.08 -16.27 -33.17
N VAL A 915 -9.26 -17.51 -33.64
CA VAL A 915 -8.75 -18.72 -32.96
C VAL A 915 -7.28 -18.96 -33.32
N THR A 916 -6.45 -19.09 -32.29
CA THR A 916 -5.05 -19.51 -32.41
C THR A 916 -4.89 -20.94 -31.92
N ARG A 917 -4.10 -21.74 -32.65
CA ARG A 917 -3.79 -23.14 -32.31
C ARG A 917 -2.30 -23.39 -32.46
N ARG A 918 -1.72 -24.07 -31.49
CA ARG A 918 -0.33 -24.52 -31.44
C ARG A 918 -0.25 -25.81 -30.63
N THR A 919 0.89 -26.49 -30.67
CA THR A 919 1.14 -27.65 -29.81
C THR A 919 1.01 -27.24 -28.33
N PRO A 920 0.16 -27.92 -27.53
CA PRO A 920 0.04 -27.65 -26.11
C PRO A 920 1.38 -27.86 -25.40
N TRP A 921 1.78 -26.94 -24.52
CA TRP A 921 3.02 -27.10 -23.76
C TRP A 921 2.98 -28.28 -22.79
N VAL A 922 1.80 -28.59 -22.26
CA VAL A 922 1.61 -29.81 -21.43
C VAL A 922 1.82 -31.11 -22.20
N GLN A 923 1.87 -31.05 -23.54
CA GLN A 923 2.17 -32.18 -24.43
C GLN A 923 3.53 -32.05 -25.15
N THR A 924 4.23 -30.93 -24.95
CA THR A 924 5.53 -30.67 -25.58
C THR A 924 6.64 -31.34 -24.76
N PRO A 925 7.63 -32.03 -25.37
CA PRO A 925 8.71 -32.66 -24.64
C PRO A 925 9.45 -31.70 -23.69
N VAL A 926 9.72 -32.13 -22.46
CA VAL A 926 10.40 -31.32 -21.43
C VAL A 926 11.74 -30.75 -21.93
N THR A 927 12.49 -31.51 -22.71
CA THR A 927 13.77 -31.08 -23.30
C THR A 927 13.59 -29.87 -24.25
N GLU A 928 12.51 -29.82 -25.01
CA GLU A 928 12.19 -28.70 -25.89
C GLU A 928 11.77 -27.47 -25.10
N LEU A 929 10.97 -27.64 -24.04
CA LEU A 929 10.58 -26.56 -23.14
C LEU A 929 11.78 -25.96 -22.39
N GLN A 930 12.70 -26.81 -21.91
CA GLN A 930 13.95 -26.38 -21.27
C GLN A 930 14.83 -25.60 -22.24
N ASN A 931 14.95 -26.05 -23.49
CA ASN A 931 15.69 -25.33 -24.52
C ASN A 931 15.07 -23.96 -24.82
N ALA A 932 13.75 -23.87 -24.94
CA ALA A 932 13.03 -22.60 -25.15
C ALA A 932 13.23 -21.65 -23.96
N LEU A 933 13.15 -22.15 -22.73
CA LEU A 933 13.40 -21.36 -21.51
C LEU A 933 14.84 -20.86 -21.44
N GLN A 934 15.83 -21.69 -21.80
CA GLN A 934 17.23 -21.27 -21.89
C GLN A 934 17.46 -20.21 -22.96
N GLN A 935 16.77 -20.30 -24.11
CA GLN A 935 16.84 -19.28 -25.16
C GLN A 935 16.25 -17.94 -24.70
N MET A 936 15.17 -17.93 -23.90
CA MET A 936 14.61 -16.70 -23.35
C MET A 936 15.46 -16.08 -22.22
N HIS A 937 16.35 -16.86 -21.60
CA HIS A 937 17.30 -16.37 -20.61
C HIS A 937 18.57 -15.76 -21.22
N LYS A 938 18.94 -16.20 -22.42
CA LYS A 938 20.03 -15.62 -23.22
C LYS A 938 19.55 -14.35 -23.92
#